data_AF-A0A935S2W4-F1
#
_entry.id   AF-A0A935S2W4-F1
#
_cell.length_a   1.000
_cell.length_b   1.000
_cell.length_c   1.000
_cell.angle_alpha   90.00
_cell.angle_beta   90.00
_cell.angle_gamma   90.00
#
_symmetry.space_group_name_H-M   'P 1'
#
loop_
_entity.id
_entity.type
_entity.pdbx_description
1 polymer ?
#
loop_
_entity_poly.entity_id
_entity_poly.type
_entity_poly.pdbx_seq_one_letter_code
_entity_poly.pdbx_strand_id
1 'polypeptide(L)'
;MHDFLSKKAGLKGVRASSKKEAILFIIAAAMQFPEDSKKSFFSKSLIINDETDMTNFSYRKYSHNLILDLNTDLHFAVTGRGHHVLQALGPDDEYESGLIMKLPTLDEQGLVTVLGNVMKDASRAIKVIKDCGSNLSIIKKKLIWGYKTNWEETADINELVPALIVGRWNEENSGDIEIIEKLAGEKYVTYKEKLIKWRDSDIPVLLNIANTWRLTSPMEAWTNLSSQLKESDFHNLRTAFLEVLSDKNPALEVAADVRFMASVLGKKSIYSSGMKEGLSQSLIMVGLFGSNLEVFLNKPQAWVDEVVSILLSKANDDIWPSINYQLPLISEASPESFLKVVESTLTLENTPILKMFEQEASIVFQTSRHTGLLWALESLAWFPEYLERAALLLAKLAALDPGGSLTNRPINSLVEIFKIWHQQTYANLEQRIDVLKRIAEKEPKISWQITSKLLPRGGHDVAHGTSKMRWRAPKEQVINYSRPEIVGVVNALVDIAISLFDNSEHKLAEFIKFSQYLDSGNRDKILKFVGNKYDSVPRSENEAWDALRDVIYAQKSYPESESAMVQGELAKYEKLYIEKQPKDDISNLTWLFDDHWPRLPDGFIRPNKSIEEQTELIKEKRIEALSKIYKQYGIEKIKELSFTVKYPFSLASTLNEIQISSTELLSIVSLISNDEKNLSFIYYFLDAKTRKDGIQWIIELYSSLVTLYPTTIISRLFIPLQQNQTLWDAINKLGYEIEVEYWKRMNPILFAVNAQEKIYGINKLIEVQRPIAVIQAIVYNLDDVPTETLVRLLKSVPMEDNHENNKLKANDVAAIFVELDKRNEVSNDDMKSLEMLYLSALTYYGGPRENLRPFIMK
;
A
#
# COMPACT_ATOMS: atom_id res chain seq x y z
N MET A 1 -13.76 -28.64 4.31
CA MET A 1 -14.93 -28.71 3.40
C MET A 1 -16.19 -29.01 4.17
N HIS A 2 -16.17 -30.03 5.03
CA HIS A 2 -17.23 -30.33 6.00
C HIS A 2 -17.71 -29.08 6.79
N ASP A 3 -16.78 -28.33 7.41
CA ASP A 3 -17.09 -27.08 8.11
C ASP A 3 -17.75 -25.97 7.27
N PHE A 4 -17.55 -25.97 5.95
CA PHE A 4 -18.17 -24.99 5.06
C PHE A 4 -19.63 -25.37 4.78
N LEU A 5 -19.87 -26.66 4.57
CA LEU A 5 -21.20 -27.22 4.28
C LEU A 5 -22.09 -27.30 5.53
N SER A 6 -21.51 -27.19 6.73
CA SER A 6 -22.26 -27.13 8.00
C SER A 6 -22.65 -25.71 8.42
N LYS A 7 -22.17 -24.68 7.72
CA LYS A 7 -22.49 -23.26 7.98
C LYS A 7 -23.62 -22.78 7.07
N LYS A 8 -23.96 -21.49 7.14
CA LYS A 8 -24.88 -20.88 6.19
C LYS A 8 -24.39 -21.06 4.76
N ALA A 9 -25.34 -21.18 3.83
CA ALA A 9 -25.10 -21.20 2.40
C ALA A 9 -24.07 -20.15 2.00
N GLY A 10 -23.10 -20.56 1.19
CA GLY A 10 -21.98 -19.73 0.82
C GLY A 10 -21.33 -20.24 -0.46
N LEU A 11 -20.33 -19.51 -0.89
CA LEU A 11 -19.58 -19.74 -2.11
C LEU A 11 -18.13 -20.08 -1.76
N LYS A 12 -17.59 -21.14 -2.37
CA LYS A 12 -16.19 -21.54 -2.18
C LYS A 12 -15.60 -22.08 -3.48
N GLY A 13 -14.47 -21.51 -3.90
CA GLY A 13 -13.71 -22.01 -5.05
C GLY A 13 -12.76 -23.12 -4.64
N VAL A 14 -12.60 -24.14 -5.49
CA VAL A 14 -11.58 -25.18 -5.39
C VAL A 14 -10.74 -25.11 -6.67
N ARG A 15 -9.48 -24.74 -6.55
CA ARG A 15 -8.55 -24.61 -7.68
C ARG A 15 -7.55 -25.75 -7.70
N ALA A 16 -7.47 -26.45 -8.83
CA ALA A 16 -6.57 -27.57 -9.06
C ALA A 16 -5.81 -27.42 -10.40
N SER A 17 -5.08 -28.45 -10.86
CA SER A 17 -4.38 -28.41 -12.16
C SER A 17 -5.34 -28.44 -13.36
N SER A 18 -6.60 -28.84 -13.13
CA SER A 18 -7.74 -28.75 -14.05
C SER A 18 -9.06 -28.63 -13.28
N LYS A 19 -10.13 -28.11 -13.92
CA LYS A 19 -11.48 -28.10 -13.33
C LYS A 19 -11.93 -29.49 -12.89
N LYS A 20 -11.67 -30.48 -13.73
CA LYS A 20 -12.03 -31.87 -13.47
C LYS A 20 -11.36 -32.44 -12.23
N GLU A 21 -10.07 -32.13 -12.02
CA GLU A 21 -9.39 -32.50 -10.78
C GLU A 21 -10.03 -31.83 -9.56
N ALA A 22 -10.42 -30.56 -9.65
CA ALA A 22 -11.13 -29.88 -8.57
C ALA A 22 -12.48 -30.55 -8.24
N ILE A 23 -13.26 -30.95 -9.25
CA ILE A 23 -14.51 -31.70 -9.08
C ILE A 23 -14.25 -33.05 -8.41
N LEU A 24 -13.26 -33.81 -8.91
CA LEU A 24 -12.89 -35.11 -8.36
C LEU A 24 -12.44 -34.98 -6.90
N PHE A 25 -11.68 -33.93 -6.57
CA PHE A 25 -11.28 -33.65 -5.20
C PHE A 25 -12.49 -33.35 -4.30
N ILE A 26 -13.44 -32.53 -4.76
CA ILE A 26 -14.67 -32.23 -4.00
C ILE A 26 -15.40 -33.53 -3.65
N ILE A 27 -15.60 -34.40 -4.64
CA ILE A 27 -16.30 -35.67 -4.47
C ILE A 27 -15.50 -36.60 -3.54
N ALA A 28 -14.19 -36.75 -3.78
CA ALA A 28 -13.32 -37.63 -2.99
C ALA A 28 -13.24 -37.18 -1.53
N ALA A 29 -13.16 -35.88 -1.26
CA ALA A 29 -13.18 -35.33 0.09
C ALA A 29 -14.52 -35.59 0.78
N ALA A 30 -15.64 -35.47 0.06
CA ALA A 30 -16.95 -35.80 0.60
C ALA A 30 -17.11 -37.30 0.92
N MET A 31 -16.43 -38.19 0.19
CA MET A 31 -16.41 -39.62 0.50
C MET A 31 -15.74 -39.94 1.85
N GLN A 32 -14.89 -39.03 2.36
CA GLN A 32 -14.20 -39.12 3.65
C GLN A 32 -15.01 -38.51 4.80
N PHE A 33 -16.20 -37.97 4.55
CA PHE A 33 -17.04 -37.42 5.62
C PHE A 33 -17.59 -38.54 6.53
N PRO A 34 -17.95 -38.23 7.80
CA PRO A 34 -18.73 -39.14 8.64
C PRO A 34 -20.00 -39.61 7.90
N GLU A 35 -20.41 -40.86 8.10
CA GLU A 35 -21.44 -41.53 7.29
C GLU A 35 -22.75 -40.71 7.10
N ASP A 36 -23.26 -40.08 8.15
CA ASP A 36 -24.47 -39.25 8.05
C ASP A 36 -24.25 -37.98 7.21
N SER A 37 -23.10 -37.32 7.39
CA SER A 37 -22.73 -36.14 6.61
C SER A 37 -22.46 -36.50 5.15
N LYS A 38 -21.87 -37.66 4.89
CA LYS A 38 -21.63 -38.22 3.55
C LYS A 38 -22.95 -38.48 2.83
N LYS A 39 -23.88 -39.21 3.46
CA LYS A 39 -25.23 -39.45 2.90
C LYS A 39 -25.97 -38.14 2.63
N SER A 40 -25.92 -37.20 3.58
CA SER A 40 -26.54 -35.88 3.44
C SER A 40 -25.95 -35.08 2.27
N PHE A 41 -24.62 -35.10 2.10
CA PHE A 41 -23.96 -34.46 0.98
C PHE A 41 -24.42 -35.07 -0.34
N PHE A 42 -24.27 -36.38 -0.53
CA PHE A 42 -24.57 -37.03 -1.81
C PHE A 42 -26.05 -36.98 -2.19
N SER A 43 -26.98 -36.95 -1.22
CA SER A 43 -28.42 -36.80 -1.50
C SER A 43 -28.85 -35.39 -1.93
N LYS A 44 -27.98 -34.39 -1.78
CA LYS A 44 -28.28 -32.97 -2.07
C LYS A 44 -27.31 -32.33 -3.06
N SER A 45 -26.36 -33.09 -3.59
CA SER A 45 -25.30 -32.55 -4.44
C SER A 45 -25.60 -32.76 -5.92
N LEU A 46 -25.34 -31.73 -6.72
CA LEU A 46 -25.52 -31.75 -8.17
C LEU A 46 -24.29 -31.12 -8.83
N ILE A 47 -23.83 -31.71 -9.92
CA ILE A 47 -22.85 -31.09 -10.80
C ILE A 47 -23.62 -30.31 -11.86
N ILE A 48 -23.35 -29.02 -11.96
CA ILE A 48 -23.98 -28.12 -12.93
C ILE A 48 -22.94 -27.75 -13.97
N ASN A 49 -23.26 -27.94 -15.24
CA ASN A 49 -22.41 -27.65 -16.40
C ASN A 49 -23.07 -26.72 -17.42
N ASP A 50 -24.28 -26.23 -17.14
CA ASP A 50 -25.04 -25.32 -18.00
C ASP A 50 -25.62 -24.12 -17.23
N GLU A 51 -25.66 -22.95 -17.87
CA GLU A 51 -26.19 -21.71 -17.26
C GLU A 51 -27.71 -21.72 -17.12
N THR A 52 -28.42 -22.45 -17.98
CA THR A 52 -29.89 -22.60 -17.87
C THR A 52 -30.26 -23.32 -16.58
N ASP A 53 -29.51 -24.37 -16.24
CA ASP A 53 -29.67 -25.09 -14.98
C ASP A 53 -29.38 -24.19 -13.78
N MET A 54 -28.32 -23.38 -13.83
CA MET A 54 -28.04 -22.38 -12.79
C MET A 54 -29.20 -21.40 -12.60
N THR A 55 -29.76 -20.90 -13.71
CA THR A 55 -30.93 -20.02 -13.70
C THR A 55 -32.13 -20.72 -13.04
N ASN A 56 -32.37 -21.99 -13.34
CA ASN A 56 -33.43 -22.78 -12.72
C ASN A 56 -33.25 -22.93 -11.19
N PHE A 57 -32.02 -23.12 -10.72
CA PHE A 57 -31.72 -23.19 -9.28
C PHE A 57 -31.92 -21.87 -8.56
N SER A 58 -31.83 -20.73 -9.26
CA SER A 58 -32.13 -19.41 -8.67
C SER A 58 -33.59 -19.24 -8.23
N TYR A 59 -34.49 -20.14 -8.66
CA TYR A 59 -35.91 -20.16 -8.30
C TYR A 59 -36.29 -21.27 -7.31
N ARG A 60 -35.38 -22.18 -6.96
CA ARG A 60 -35.69 -23.30 -6.04
C ARG A 60 -35.60 -22.88 -4.57
N LYS A 61 -36.42 -23.50 -3.73
CA LYS A 61 -36.53 -23.19 -2.29
C LYS A 61 -35.75 -24.14 -1.37
N TYR A 62 -35.34 -25.31 -1.87
CA TYR A 62 -34.62 -26.32 -1.09
C TYR A 62 -33.11 -26.14 -1.26
N SER A 63 -32.36 -26.17 -0.16
CA SER A 63 -30.90 -26.05 -0.21
C SER A 63 -30.24 -27.29 -0.84
N HIS A 64 -29.34 -27.03 -1.78
CA HIS A 64 -28.54 -28.04 -2.49
C HIS A 64 -27.06 -27.63 -2.41
N ASN A 65 -26.18 -28.60 -2.66
CA ASN A 65 -24.76 -28.35 -2.89
C ASN A 65 -24.51 -28.38 -4.40
N LEU A 66 -24.25 -27.23 -5.00
CA LEU A 66 -24.02 -27.09 -6.42
C LEU A 66 -22.52 -27.10 -6.68
N ILE A 67 -22.03 -28.11 -7.38
CA ILE A 67 -20.65 -28.23 -7.85
C ILE A 67 -20.63 -27.71 -9.28
N LEU A 68 -19.94 -26.61 -9.54
CA LEU A 68 -20.01 -25.94 -10.83
C LEU A 68 -18.82 -26.32 -11.71
N ASP A 69 -19.12 -26.83 -12.90
CA ASP A 69 -18.19 -27.12 -14.01
C ASP A 69 -18.30 -26.08 -15.13
N LEU A 70 -18.75 -24.88 -14.79
CA LEU A 70 -18.83 -23.72 -15.68
C LEU A 70 -18.44 -22.47 -14.90
N ASN A 71 -18.04 -21.41 -15.60
CA ASN A 71 -17.86 -20.09 -14.98
C ASN A 71 -19.13 -19.28 -15.25
N THR A 72 -19.72 -18.67 -14.24
CA THR A 72 -20.99 -17.94 -14.39
C THR A 72 -21.15 -16.88 -13.31
N ASP A 73 -21.72 -15.72 -13.61
CA ASP A 73 -21.94 -14.67 -12.61
C ASP A 73 -23.15 -14.95 -11.69
N LEU A 74 -23.90 -16.02 -11.97
CA LEU A 74 -25.12 -16.39 -11.24
C LEU A 74 -24.86 -16.97 -9.84
N HIS A 75 -23.60 -17.10 -9.41
CA HIS A 75 -23.22 -17.65 -8.10
C HIS A 75 -23.93 -16.96 -6.93
N PHE A 76 -24.07 -15.63 -6.98
CA PHE A 76 -24.70 -14.84 -5.91
C PHE A 76 -26.21 -15.06 -5.87
N ALA A 77 -26.85 -15.20 -7.04
CA ALA A 77 -28.28 -15.43 -7.14
C ALA A 77 -28.68 -16.77 -6.51
N VAL A 78 -27.90 -17.83 -6.76
CA VAL A 78 -28.16 -19.15 -6.16
C VAL A 78 -27.75 -19.24 -4.69
N THR A 79 -26.65 -18.61 -4.28
CA THR A 79 -26.26 -18.61 -2.84
C THR A 79 -27.24 -17.82 -1.99
N GLY A 80 -27.77 -16.71 -2.51
CA GLY A 80 -28.84 -15.93 -1.86
C GLY A 80 -30.14 -16.73 -1.63
N ARG A 81 -30.35 -17.84 -2.34
CA ARG A 81 -31.48 -18.76 -2.16
C ARG A 81 -31.21 -19.91 -1.18
N GLY A 82 -30.03 -19.94 -0.57
CA GLY A 82 -29.67 -20.95 0.42
C GLY A 82 -28.93 -22.17 -0.15
N HIS A 83 -28.43 -22.12 -1.39
CA HIS A 83 -27.59 -23.17 -1.96
C HIS A 83 -26.12 -22.97 -1.57
N HIS A 84 -25.41 -24.05 -1.23
CA HIS A 84 -23.95 -24.02 -1.17
C HIS A 84 -23.39 -24.17 -2.58
N VAL A 85 -22.42 -23.34 -2.94
CA VAL A 85 -21.78 -23.39 -4.26
C VAL A 85 -20.31 -23.72 -4.09
N LEU A 86 -19.88 -24.80 -4.73
CA LEU A 86 -18.50 -25.26 -4.84
C LEU A 86 -18.04 -25.06 -6.30
N GLN A 87 -17.33 -23.97 -6.55
CA GLN A 87 -16.84 -23.66 -7.89
C GLN A 87 -15.58 -24.46 -8.19
N ALA A 88 -15.61 -25.31 -9.23
CA ALA A 88 -14.40 -25.94 -9.74
C ALA A 88 -13.62 -24.94 -10.62
N LEU A 89 -12.32 -24.81 -10.34
CA LEU A 89 -11.44 -23.88 -11.02
C LEU A 89 -10.19 -24.60 -11.52
N GLY A 90 -9.83 -24.38 -12.78
CA GLY A 90 -8.50 -24.61 -13.30
C GLY A 90 -7.54 -23.49 -12.89
N PRO A 91 -6.24 -23.61 -13.22
CA PRO A 91 -5.24 -22.60 -12.88
C PRO A 91 -5.52 -21.24 -13.53
N ASP A 92 -6.10 -21.23 -14.73
CA ASP A 92 -6.45 -20.08 -15.58
C ASP A 92 -7.83 -19.47 -15.35
N ASP A 93 -8.68 -20.07 -14.53
CA ASP A 93 -9.99 -19.49 -14.29
C ASP A 93 -9.92 -18.27 -13.37
N GLU A 94 -10.35 -17.13 -13.91
CA GLU A 94 -10.64 -15.91 -13.16
C GLU A 94 -11.78 -16.18 -12.17
N TYR A 95 -11.60 -15.73 -10.92
CA TYR A 95 -12.57 -15.95 -9.85
C TYR A 95 -12.45 -14.88 -8.77
N GLU A 96 -13.42 -13.97 -8.73
CA GLU A 96 -13.41 -12.79 -7.84
C GLU A 96 -14.21 -13.00 -6.55
N SER A 97 -14.96 -14.10 -6.45
CA SER A 97 -16.13 -14.17 -5.57
C SER A 97 -15.92 -14.81 -4.17
N GLY A 98 -14.68 -15.04 -3.70
CA GLY A 98 -14.46 -15.50 -2.31
C GLY A 98 -13.18 -16.28 -2.00
N LEU A 99 -13.17 -16.99 -0.85
CA LEU A 99 -12.07 -17.83 -0.37
C LEU A 99 -11.81 -19.02 -1.31
N ILE A 100 -10.67 -19.01 -2.01
CA ILE A 100 -10.23 -20.10 -2.89
C ILE A 100 -9.40 -21.11 -2.11
N MET A 101 -9.76 -22.40 -2.19
CA MET A 101 -8.92 -23.51 -1.78
C MET A 101 -8.04 -23.93 -2.97
N LYS A 102 -6.77 -23.55 -2.98
CA LYS A 102 -5.80 -24.03 -3.97
C LYS A 102 -5.24 -25.38 -3.51
N LEU A 103 -5.42 -26.42 -4.32
CA LEU A 103 -4.90 -27.75 -4.01
C LEU A 103 -3.37 -27.78 -4.22
N PRO A 104 -2.63 -28.47 -3.34
CA PRO A 104 -1.22 -28.74 -3.58
C PRO A 104 -1.07 -29.73 -4.74
N THR A 105 0.13 -29.77 -5.31
CA THR A 105 0.54 -30.90 -6.16
C THR A 105 0.45 -32.19 -5.39
N LEU A 106 0.10 -33.25 -6.12
CA LEU A 106 -0.05 -34.58 -5.54
C LEU A 106 1.30 -35.11 -5.07
N ASP A 107 1.31 -35.63 -3.84
CA ASP A 107 2.48 -36.26 -3.24
C ASP A 107 2.91 -37.49 -4.05
N GLU A 108 4.16 -37.50 -4.50
CA GLU A 108 4.71 -38.57 -5.33
C GLU A 108 4.66 -39.91 -4.59
N GLN A 109 4.99 -39.94 -3.29
CA GLN A 109 5.02 -41.17 -2.51
C GLN A 109 3.60 -41.73 -2.26
N GLY A 110 2.66 -40.85 -1.91
CA GLY A 110 1.25 -41.16 -1.78
C GLY A 110 0.68 -41.69 -3.10
N LEU A 111 1.00 -41.06 -4.22
CA LEU A 111 0.62 -41.54 -5.55
C LEU A 111 1.23 -42.92 -5.83
N VAL A 112 2.52 -43.14 -5.57
CA VAL A 112 3.20 -44.44 -5.79
C VAL A 112 2.52 -45.53 -4.98
N THR A 113 2.16 -45.22 -3.74
CA THR A 113 1.48 -46.17 -2.85
C THR A 113 0.09 -46.52 -3.39
N VAL A 114 -0.72 -45.52 -3.73
CA VAL A 114 -2.08 -45.72 -4.23
C VAL A 114 -2.05 -46.46 -5.58
N LEU A 115 -1.24 -46.00 -6.53
CA LEU A 115 -1.12 -46.62 -7.86
C LEU A 115 -0.49 -48.00 -7.81
N GLY A 116 0.52 -48.20 -6.95
CA GLY A 116 1.14 -49.51 -6.73
C GLY A 116 0.13 -50.54 -6.25
N ASN A 117 -0.78 -50.14 -5.35
CA ASN A 117 -1.88 -50.98 -4.88
C ASN A 117 -2.91 -51.25 -5.99
N VAL A 118 -3.31 -50.23 -6.75
CA VAL A 118 -4.29 -50.36 -7.85
C VAL A 118 -3.77 -51.26 -8.97
N MET A 119 -2.52 -51.08 -9.38
CA MET A 119 -1.90 -51.83 -10.48
C MET A 119 -1.31 -53.18 -10.03
N LYS A 120 -1.19 -53.41 -8.72
CA LYS A 120 -0.46 -54.54 -8.12
C LYS A 120 1.00 -54.64 -8.61
N ASP A 121 1.61 -53.49 -8.93
CA ASP A 121 2.99 -53.37 -9.42
C ASP A 121 3.58 -52.01 -9.02
N ALA A 122 4.36 -51.99 -7.95
CA ALA A 122 4.99 -50.79 -7.43
C ALA A 122 6.07 -50.22 -8.36
N SER A 123 6.82 -51.08 -9.08
CA SER A 123 7.89 -50.62 -9.98
C SER A 123 7.30 -49.90 -11.19
N ARG A 124 6.21 -50.44 -11.75
CA ARG A 124 5.44 -49.79 -12.80
C ARG A 124 4.79 -48.50 -12.31
N ALA A 125 4.31 -48.45 -11.06
CA ALA A 125 3.76 -47.22 -10.47
C ALA A 125 4.79 -46.09 -10.38
N ILE A 126 5.98 -46.39 -9.87
CA ILE A 126 7.10 -45.42 -9.82
C ILE A 126 7.40 -44.90 -11.21
N LYS A 127 7.50 -45.80 -12.21
CA LYS A 127 7.78 -45.39 -13.59
C LYS A 127 6.69 -44.46 -14.14
N VAL A 128 5.41 -44.83 -13.99
CA VAL A 128 4.29 -44.04 -14.52
C VAL A 128 4.24 -42.66 -13.88
N ILE A 129 4.40 -42.57 -12.55
CA ILE A 129 4.32 -41.28 -11.85
C ILE A 129 5.46 -40.35 -12.26
N LYS A 130 6.69 -40.89 -12.38
CA LYS A 130 7.83 -40.14 -12.89
C LYS A 130 7.61 -39.67 -14.33
N ASP A 131 7.16 -40.56 -15.21
CA ASP A 131 6.90 -40.25 -16.62
C ASP A 131 5.78 -39.22 -16.79
N CYS A 132 4.86 -39.10 -15.83
CA CYS A 132 3.70 -38.18 -15.89
C CYS A 132 3.87 -36.93 -15.00
N GLY A 133 5.02 -36.76 -14.34
CA GLY A 133 5.30 -35.59 -13.49
C GLY A 133 4.30 -35.40 -12.35
N SER A 134 3.74 -36.49 -11.80
CA SER A 134 2.70 -36.47 -10.76
C SER A 134 1.42 -35.69 -11.13
N ASN A 135 1.17 -35.43 -12.42
CA ASN A 135 -0.03 -34.76 -12.88
C ASN A 135 -1.17 -35.77 -13.11
N LEU A 136 -2.31 -35.57 -12.43
CA LEU A 136 -3.43 -36.52 -12.48
C LEU A 136 -4.04 -36.66 -13.88
N SER A 137 -4.11 -35.59 -14.66
CA SER A 137 -4.66 -35.62 -16.03
C SER A 137 -3.79 -36.48 -16.94
N ILE A 138 -2.46 -36.34 -16.87
CA ILE A 138 -1.51 -37.14 -17.65
C ILE A 138 -1.51 -38.60 -17.17
N ILE A 139 -1.48 -38.84 -15.85
CA ILE A 139 -1.57 -40.19 -15.26
C ILE A 139 -2.85 -40.88 -15.72
N LYS A 140 -3.99 -40.18 -15.66
CA LYS A 140 -5.29 -40.70 -16.08
C LYS A 140 -5.27 -41.11 -17.54
N LYS A 141 -4.74 -40.26 -18.44
CA LYS A 141 -4.60 -40.57 -19.87
C LYS A 141 -3.77 -41.83 -20.09
N LYS A 142 -2.66 -41.98 -19.37
CA LYS A 142 -1.74 -43.12 -19.54
C LYS A 142 -2.27 -44.45 -18.97
N LEU A 143 -3.11 -44.41 -17.94
CA LEU A 143 -3.51 -45.62 -17.19
C LEU A 143 -4.95 -46.06 -17.36
N ILE A 144 -5.91 -45.14 -17.53
CA ILE A 144 -7.33 -45.51 -17.63
C ILE A 144 -7.67 -45.77 -19.10
N TRP A 145 -7.51 -47.03 -19.53
CA TRP A 145 -8.04 -47.48 -20.81
C TRP A 145 -9.55 -47.22 -20.89
N GLY A 146 -9.98 -46.43 -21.88
CA GLY A 146 -11.39 -46.17 -22.17
C GLY A 146 -11.87 -44.74 -21.89
N TYR A 147 -11.03 -43.85 -21.33
CA TYR A 147 -11.33 -42.41 -21.28
C TYR A 147 -10.86 -41.71 -22.56
N LYS A 148 -11.15 -42.29 -23.73
CA LYS A 148 -11.08 -41.50 -24.96
C LYS A 148 -12.20 -40.49 -24.88
N THR A 149 -11.87 -39.21 -24.83
CA THR A 149 -12.86 -38.20 -25.14
C THR A 149 -13.27 -38.39 -26.60
N ASN A 150 -14.58 -38.29 -26.92
CA ASN A 150 -15.12 -38.59 -28.26
C ASN A 150 -14.39 -37.88 -29.42
N TRP A 151 -13.70 -36.77 -29.12
CA TRP A 151 -12.88 -36.01 -30.07
C TRP A 151 -11.55 -36.66 -30.45
N GLU A 152 -11.05 -37.66 -29.71
CA GLU A 152 -9.81 -38.39 -30.03
C GLU A 152 -10.00 -39.40 -31.18
N GLU A 153 -11.25 -39.74 -31.52
CA GLU A 153 -11.57 -40.70 -32.58
C GLU A 153 -11.92 -40.06 -33.93
N THR A 154 -12.06 -38.73 -33.98
CA THR A 154 -12.37 -38.01 -35.22
C THR A 154 -11.09 -37.62 -35.94
N ALA A 155 -10.99 -37.93 -37.24
CA ALA A 155 -9.80 -37.68 -38.07
C ALA A 155 -9.47 -36.18 -38.30
N ASP A 156 -10.22 -35.26 -37.68
CA ASP A 156 -10.18 -33.81 -37.89
C ASP A 156 -9.42 -33.02 -36.79
N ILE A 157 -8.70 -33.69 -35.89
CA ILE A 157 -8.06 -33.04 -34.73
C ILE A 157 -7.06 -31.92 -35.12
N ASN A 158 -6.47 -31.98 -36.32
CA ASN A 158 -5.60 -30.91 -36.82
C ASN A 158 -6.30 -29.54 -36.86
N GLU A 159 -7.63 -29.49 -36.97
CA GLU A 159 -8.40 -28.25 -36.92
C GLU A 159 -8.31 -27.53 -35.56
N LEU A 160 -8.02 -28.27 -34.47
CA LEU A 160 -7.87 -27.68 -33.13
C LEU A 160 -6.47 -27.11 -32.89
N VAL A 161 -5.49 -27.39 -33.75
CA VAL A 161 -4.09 -26.96 -33.54
C VAL A 161 -3.94 -25.44 -33.43
N PRO A 162 -4.51 -24.61 -34.33
CA PRO A 162 -4.45 -23.15 -34.18
C PRO A 162 -5.05 -22.66 -32.85
N ALA A 163 -6.23 -23.18 -32.48
CA ALA A 163 -6.90 -22.86 -31.23
C ALA A 163 -6.13 -23.33 -29.98
N LEU A 164 -5.44 -24.47 -30.06
CA LEU A 164 -4.57 -24.99 -28.99
C LEU A 164 -3.34 -24.10 -28.78
N ILE A 165 -2.69 -23.67 -29.87
CA ILE A 165 -1.51 -22.80 -29.85
C ILE A 165 -1.86 -21.44 -29.25
N VAL A 166 -2.97 -20.83 -29.69
CA VAL A 166 -3.38 -19.50 -29.23
C VAL A 166 -3.99 -19.54 -27.83
N GLY A 167 -4.76 -20.59 -27.52
CA GLY A 167 -5.38 -20.82 -26.21
C GLY A 167 -6.60 -19.93 -25.92
N ARG A 168 -6.52 -18.63 -26.21
CA ARG A 168 -7.58 -17.63 -25.98
C ARG A 168 -7.48 -16.49 -26.99
N TRP A 169 -8.60 -16.04 -27.56
CA TRP A 169 -8.63 -14.89 -28.47
C TRP A 169 -10.00 -14.21 -28.50
N ASN A 170 -10.05 -12.98 -28.99
CA ASN A 170 -11.28 -12.20 -29.16
C ASN A 170 -11.64 -12.08 -30.65
N GLU A 171 -12.85 -12.50 -31.01
CA GLU A 171 -13.30 -12.52 -32.42
C GLU A 171 -13.75 -11.16 -32.98
N GLU A 172 -13.80 -10.11 -32.17
CA GLU A 172 -13.97 -8.72 -32.62
C GLU A 172 -12.64 -7.98 -32.77
N ASN A 173 -11.53 -8.58 -32.31
CA ASN A 173 -10.20 -8.00 -32.45
C ASN A 173 -9.55 -8.45 -33.77
N SER A 174 -9.25 -7.49 -34.65
CA SER A 174 -8.69 -7.80 -35.98
C SER A 174 -7.29 -8.42 -35.93
N GLY A 175 -6.45 -8.03 -34.96
CA GLY A 175 -5.12 -8.60 -34.80
C GLY A 175 -5.18 -10.06 -34.35
N ASP A 176 -6.09 -10.37 -33.43
CA ASP A 176 -6.33 -11.75 -33.00
C ASP A 176 -6.81 -12.63 -34.17
N ILE A 177 -7.73 -12.12 -34.99
CA ILE A 177 -8.21 -12.80 -36.18
C ILE A 177 -7.05 -13.07 -37.16
N GLU A 178 -6.18 -12.09 -37.40
CA GLU A 178 -5.04 -12.24 -38.30
C GLU A 178 -4.10 -13.37 -37.88
N ILE A 179 -3.79 -13.46 -36.59
CA ILE A 179 -2.95 -14.55 -36.04
C ILE A 179 -3.65 -15.90 -36.22
N ILE A 180 -4.95 -16.00 -35.94
CA ILE A 180 -5.71 -17.24 -36.13
C ILE A 180 -5.74 -17.64 -37.61
N GLU A 181 -6.00 -16.71 -38.54
CA GLU A 181 -6.00 -17.00 -39.99
C GLU A 181 -4.63 -17.49 -40.46
N LYS A 182 -3.54 -16.86 -39.98
CA LYS A 182 -2.15 -17.26 -40.29
C LYS A 182 -1.83 -18.66 -39.80
N LEU A 183 -2.31 -19.04 -38.62
CA LEU A 183 -2.10 -20.37 -38.03
C LEU A 183 -2.99 -21.44 -38.67
N ALA A 184 -4.24 -21.11 -38.99
CA ALA A 184 -5.19 -22.04 -39.62
C ALA A 184 -4.94 -22.23 -41.13
N GLY A 185 -4.30 -21.26 -41.79
CA GLY A 185 -4.08 -21.26 -43.23
C GLY A 185 -5.33 -20.97 -44.06
N GLU A 186 -6.39 -20.45 -43.44
CA GLU A 186 -7.67 -20.14 -44.06
C GLU A 186 -8.34 -18.93 -43.42
N LYS A 187 -9.45 -18.46 -44.01
CA LYS A 187 -10.20 -17.31 -43.48
C LYS A 187 -10.95 -17.65 -42.19
N TYR A 188 -11.00 -16.70 -41.26
CA TYR A 188 -11.56 -16.92 -39.92
C TYR A 188 -13.03 -17.30 -39.94
N VAL A 189 -13.81 -16.76 -40.89
CA VAL A 189 -15.22 -17.14 -41.07
C VAL A 189 -15.35 -18.63 -41.33
N THR A 190 -14.52 -19.20 -42.21
CA THR A 190 -14.50 -20.63 -42.52
C THR A 190 -13.94 -21.45 -41.36
N TYR A 191 -12.90 -20.97 -40.69
CA TYR A 191 -12.32 -21.65 -39.53
C TYR A 191 -13.31 -21.71 -38.36
N LYS A 192 -14.04 -20.62 -38.09
CA LYS A 192 -15.06 -20.53 -37.03
C LYS A 192 -16.16 -21.58 -37.19
N GLU A 193 -16.61 -21.84 -38.41
CA GLU A 193 -17.59 -22.90 -38.69
C GLU A 193 -17.10 -24.29 -38.22
N LYS A 194 -15.79 -24.57 -38.37
CA LYS A 194 -15.16 -25.78 -37.86
C LYS A 194 -15.02 -25.77 -36.34
N LEU A 195 -14.85 -24.61 -35.70
CA LEU A 195 -14.76 -24.52 -34.24
C LEU A 195 -16.11 -24.75 -33.53
N ILE A 196 -17.23 -24.41 -34.19
CA ILE A 196 -18.57 -24.60 -33.62
C ILE A 196 -18.84 -26.07 -33.29
N LYS A 197 -18.44 -27.02 -34.14
CA LYS A 197 -18.61 -28.46 -33.83
C LYS A 197 -17.84 -28.89 -32.57
N TRP A 198 -16.70 -28.26 -32.29
CA TRP A 198 -15.89 -28.58 -31.10
C TRP A 198 -16.44 -27.93 -29.83
N ARG A 199 -17.01 -26.72 -29.95
CA ARG A 199 -17.73 -26.03 -28.87
C ARG A 199 -19.02 -26.76 -28.47
N ASP A 200 -19.77 -27.25 -29.47
CA ASP A 200 -21.09 -27.87 -29.25
C ASP A 200 -21.01 -29.39 -29.02
N SER A 201 -19.81 -29.94 -28.88
CA SER A 201 -19.62 -31.36 -28.60
C SER A 201 -20.03 -31.73 -27.16
N ASP A 202 -20.33 -33.01 -26.90
CA ASP A 202 -20.72 -33.50 -25.56
C ASP A 202 -19.71 -33.14 -24.46
N ILE A 203 -18.42 -33.01 -24.82
CA ILE A 203 -17.34 -32.55 -23.94
C ILE A 203 -16.58 -31.44 -24.69
N PRO A 204 -17.00 -30.17 -24.54
CA PRO A 204 -16.42 -29.05 -25.28
C PRO A 204 -14.93 -28.87 -24.98
N VAL A 205 -14.09 -28.83 -26.00
CA VAL A 205 -12.66 -28.45 -25.89
C VAL A 205 -12.50 -26.94 -25.87
N LEU A 206 -13.46 -26.24 -26.48
CA LEU A 206 -13.49 -24.79 -26.62
C LEU A 206 -14.77 -24.23 -26.00
N LEU A 207 -14.64 -23.06 -25.41
CA LEU A 207 -15.74 -22.22 -24.97
C LEU A 207 -15.71 -20.93 -25.79
N ASN A 208 -16.90 -20.43 -26.11
CA ASN A 208 -17.09 -19.07 -26.58
C ASN A 208 -18.03 -18.38 -25.60
N ILE A 209 -17.54 -17.33 -24.94
CA ILE A 209 -18.33 -16.53 -23.99
C ILE A 209 -18.31 -15.10 -24.50
N ALA A 210 -19.51 -14.58 -24.82
CA ALA A 210 -19.70 -13.35 -25.59
C ALA A 210 -18.93 -13.39 -26.92
N ASN A 211 -17.75 -12.78 -26.96
CA ASN A 211 -16.88 -12.69 -28.15
C ASN A 211 -15.48 -13.28 -27.91
N THR A 212 -15.25 -13.91 -26.75
CA THR A 212 -13.95 -14.49 -26.40
C THR A 212 -14.01 -16.01 -26.54
N TRP A 213 -13.18 -16.55 -27.42
CA TRP A 213 -12.90 -17.97 -27.51
C TRP A 213 -11.78 -18.35 -26.56
N ARG A 214 -11.89 -19.49 -25.89
CA ARG A 214 -10.82 -20.07 -25.07
C ARG A 214 -10.91 -21.58 -24.97
N LEU A 215 -9.82 -22.23 -24.60
CA LEU A 215 -9.81 -23.63 -24.17
C LEU A 215 -10.62 -23.82 -22.88
N THR A 216 -11.40 -24.89 -22.80
CA THR A 216 -12.15 -25.26 -21.58
C THR A 216 -11.21 -25.63 -20.43
N SER A 217 -10.16 -26.39 -20.75
CA SER A 217 -9.11 -26.84 -19.83
C SER A 217 -7.80 -26.97 -20.61
N PRO A 218 -6.91 -25.97 -20.54
CA PRO A 218 -5.65 -25.97 -21.27
C PRO A 218 -4.79 -27.20 -20.96
N MET A 219 -4.71 -27.61 -19.69
CA MET A 219 -3.99 -28.81 -19.28
C MET A 219 -4.52 -30.06 -20.00
N GLU A 220 -5.84 -30.26 -20.04
CA GLU A 220 -6.43 -31.44 -20.70
C GLU A 220 -6.26 -31.38 -22.22
N ALA A 221 -6.47 -30.20 -22.83
CA ALA A 221 -6.29 -30.00 -24.27
C ALA A 221 -4.85 -30.32 -24.70
N TRP A 222 -3.85 -29.75 -24.01
CA TRP A 222 -2.45 -30.05 -24.27
C TRP A 222 -2.10 -31.51 -23.96
N THR A 223 -2.63 -32.09 -22.88
CA THR A 223 -2.43 -33.51 -22.53
C THR A 223 -2.84 -34.44 -23.65
N ASN A 224 -3.91 -34.12 -24.37
CA ASN A 224 -4.50 -35.00 -25.35
C ASN A 224 -4.04 -34.70 -26.81
N LEU A 225 -3.75 -33.43 -27.14
CA LEU A 225 -3.45 -32.99 -28.51
C LEU A 225 -1.95 -32.85 -28.83
N SER A 226 -1.10 -32.67 -27.82
CA SER A 226 0.33 -32.35 -27.99
C SER A 226 1.12 -33.32 -28.86
N SER A 227 0.81 -34.62 -28.81
CA SER A 227 1.49 -35.65 -29.61
C SER A 227 1.23 -35.56 -31.11
N GLN A 228 0.26 -34.74 -31.54
CA GLN A 228 -0.05 -34.51 -32.96
C GLN A 228 0.66 -33.27 -33.53
N LEU A 229 1.24 -32.43 -32.65
CA LEU A 229 1.95 -31.23 -33.04
C LEU A 229 3.24 -31.58 -33.79
N LYS A 230 3.47 -30.88 -34.89
CA LYS A 230 4.65 -31.00 -35.75
C LYS A 230 5.65 -29.89 -35.44
N GLU A 231 6.87 -30.02 -35.95
CA GLU A 231 7.90 -28.98 -35.83
C GLU A 231 7.42 -27.60 -36.35
N SER A 232 6.64 -27.61 -37.44
CA SER A 232 6.03 -26.39 -38.00
C SER A 232 5.12 -25.67 -37.00
N ASP A 233 4.42 -26.40 -36.15
CA ASP A 233 3.48 -25.82 -35.18
C ASP A 233 4.22 -25.09 -34.06
N PHE A 234 5.39 -25.60 -33.65
CA PHE A 234 6.27 -24.90 -32.71
C PHE A 234 6.92 -23.67 -33.35
N HIS A 235 7.32 -23.75 -34.62
CA HIS A 235 7.79 -22.57 -35.36
C HIS A 235 6.71 -21.48 -35.43
N ASN A 236 5.47 -21.88 -35.70
CA ASN A 236 4.30 -21.02 -35.74
C ASN A 236 4.00 -20.40 -34.37
N LEU A 237 4.03 -21.19 -33.29
CA LEU A 237 3.87 -20.70 -31.91
C LEU A 237 4.94 -19.67 -31.55
N ARG A 238 6.22 -19.94 -31.83
CA ARG A 238 7.32 -18.99 -31.61
C ARG A 238 7.08 -17.69 -32.37
N THR A 239 6.70 -17.79 -33.64
CA THR A 239 6.48 -16.62 -34.50
C THR A 239 5.32 -15.78 -33.98
N ALA A 240 4.17 -16.41 -33.70
CA ALA A 240 2.99 -15.73 -33.15
C ALA A 240 3.28 -15.10 -31.78
N PHE A 241 3.95 -15.81 -30.87
CA PHE A 241 4.32 -15.28 -29.56
C PHE A 241 5.21 -14.04 -29.67
N LEU A 242 6.28 -14.10 -30.48
CA LEU A 242 7.19 -12.97 -30.64
C LEU A 242 6.51 -11.78 -31.34
N GLU A 243 5.66 -12.03 -32.33
CA GLU A 243 4.89 -11.00 -33.04
C GLU A 243 3.93 -10.27 -32.08
N VAL A 244 3.10 -11.03 -31.34
CA VAL A 244 2.07 -10.47 -30.46
C VAL A 244 2.65 -9.77 -29.22
N LEU A 245 3.69 -10.33 -28.60
CA LEU A 245 4.28 -9.79 -27.37
C LEU A 245 5.33 -8.69 -27.63
N SER A 246 5.78 -8.52 -28.88
CA SER A 246 6.60 -7.37 -29.27
C SER A 246 5.76 -6.15 -29.70
N ASP A 247 4.42 -6.25 -29.64
CA ASP A 247 3.53 -5.12 -29.94
C ASP A 247 3.62 -4.02 -28.88
N LYS A 248 3.94 -2.80 -29.32
CA LYS A 248 3.94 -1.62 -28.46
C LYS A 248 2.50 -1.27 -28.09
N ASN A 249 2.24 -1.12 -26.80
CA ASN A 249 0.94 -0.65 -26.32
C ASN A 249 0.71 0.81 -26.76
N PRO A 250 -0.26 1.10 -27.67
CA PRO A 250 -0.47 2.44 -28.20
C PRO A 250 -0.91 3.46 -27.14
N ALA A 251 -1.38 2.99 -25.97
CA ALA A 251 -1.65 3.88 -24.84
C ALA A 251 -0.40 4.62 -24.36
N LEU A 252 0.81 4.10 -24.60
CA LEU A 252 2.07 4.78 -24.26
C LEU A 252 2.32 6.06 -25.06
N GLU A 253 1.65 6.22 -26.22
CA GLU A 253 1.74 7.43 -27.05
C GLU A 253 0.87 8.57 -26.52
N VAL A 254 -0.03 8.29 -25.57
CA VAL A 254 -0.93 9.27 -24.95
C VAL A 254 -0.25 9.86 -23.71
N ALA A 255 -0.46 11.16 -23.46
CA ALA A 255 0.02 11.82 -22.24
C ALA A 255 -0.51 11.14 -20.97
N ALA A 256 0.30 11.09 -19.91
CA ALA A 256 0.03 10.28 -18.71
C ALA A 256 -1.28 10.64 -17.98
N ASP A 257 -1.65 11.93 -17.98
CA ASP A 257 -2.83 12.49 -17.32
C ASP A 257 -4.16 12.06 -17.95
N VAL A 258 -4.18 11.81 -19.25
CA VAL A 258 -5.36 11.35 -20.02
C VAL A 258 -5.23 9.91 -20.52
N ARG A 259 -4.16 9.20 -20.16
CA ARG A 259 -3.83 7.86 -20.67
C ARG A 259 -4.88 6.79 -20.32
N PHE A 260 -5.59 6.94 -19.19
CA PHE A 260 -6.69 6.04 -18.81
C PHE A 260 -7.83 6.06 -19.84
N MET A 261 -7.94 7.11 -20.66
CA MET A 261 -8.90 7.23 -21.77
C MET A 261 -8.33 6.78 -23.11
N ALA A 262 -7.13 6.19 -23.18
CA ALA A 262 -6.48 5.82 -24.44
C ALA A 262 -7.39 5.02 -25.39
N SER A 263 -8.18 4.09 -24.86
CA SER A 263 -9.16 3.31 -25.65
C SER A 263 -10.26 4.19 -26.27
N VAL A 264 -10.73 5.22 -25.55
CA VAL A 264 -11.70 6.22 -26.03
C VAL A 264 -11.07 7.11 -27.10
N LEU A 265 -9.78 7.41 -26.97
CA LEU A 265 -8.98 8.18 -27.93
C LEU A 265 -8.54 7.36 -29.16
N GLY A 266 -9.05 6.13 -29.33
CA GLY A 266 -8.72 5.26 -30.46
C GLY A 266 -7.34 4.59 -30.37
N LYS A 267 -6.63 4.71 -29.25
CA LYS A 267 -5.32 4.09 -28.99
C LYS A 267 -5.48 2.73 -28.32
N LYS A 268 -6.06 1.77 -29.06
CA LYS A 268 -6.26 0.38 -28.63
C LYS A 268 -5.08 -0.51 -29.06
N SER A 269 -4.70 -1.48 -28.23
CA SER A 269 -3.69 -2.49 -28.60
C SER A 269 -4.15 -3.28 -29.82
N ILE A 270 -3.21 -3.68 -30.68
CA ILE A 270 -3.50 -4.47 -31.88
C ILE A 270 -4.11 -5.81 -31.48
N TYR A 271 -3.49 -6.48 -30.52
CA TYR A 271 -3.91 -7.80 -30.02
C TYR A 271 -4.61 -7.71 -28.66
N SER A 272 -5.51 -8.64 -28.38
CA SER A 272 -6.22 -8.72 -27.11
C SER A 272 -5.32 -9.19 -25.95
N SER A 273 -5.70 -8.85 -24.73
CA SER A 273 -5.05 -9.39 -23.52
C SER A 273 -5.17 -10.92 -23.45
N GLY A 274 -6.29 -11.47 -23.92
CA GLY A 274 -6.55 -12.91 -23.97
C GLY A 274 -5.55 -13.65 -24.87
N MET A 275 -5.24 -13.11 -26.05
CA MET A 275 -4.24 -13.71 -26.94
C MET A 275 -2.83 -13.67 -26.35
N LYS A 276 -2.45 -12.53 -25.75
CA LYS A 276 -1.16 -12.39 -25.04
C LYS A 276 -1.03 -13.41 -23.90
N GLU A 277 -2.09 -13.62 -23.13
CA GLU A 277 -2.16 -14.60 -22.05
C GLU A 277 -2.09 -16.04 -22.57
N GLY A 278 -2.90 -16.39 -23.56
CA GLY A 278 -2.99 -17.74 -24.11
C GLY A 278 -1.69 -18.21 -24.76
N LEU A 279 -1.01 -17.35 -25.54
CA LEU A 279 0.29 -17.68 -26.12
C LEU A 279 1.38 -17.86 -25.03
N SER A 280 1.36 -17.04 -23.98
CA SER A 280 2.27 -17.18 -22.84
C SER A 280 2.03 -18.51 -22.12
N GLN A 281 0.77 -18.90 -21.96
CA GLN A 281 0.38 -20.16 -21.36
C GLN A 281 0.79 -21.37 -22.21
N SER A 282 0.69 -21.29 -23.53
CA SER A 282 1.19 -22.32 -24.45
C SER A 282 2.69 -22.54 -24.28
N LEU A 283 3.48 -21.48 -24.09
CA LEU A 283 4.90 -21.63 -23.75
C LEU A 283 5.11 -22.34 -22.40
N ILE A 284 4.30 -22.04 -21.38
CA ILE A 284 4.34 -22.75 -20.09
C ILE A 284 4.05 -24.24 -20.29
N MET A 285 3.04 -24.59 -21.09
CA MET A 285 2.69 -25.99 -21.38
C MET A 285 3.84 -26.74 -22.04
N VAL A 286 4.48 -26.11 -23.04
CA VAL A 286 5.64 -26.68 -23.73
C VAL A 286 6.83 -26.81 -22.78
N GLY A 287 7.18 -25.76 -22.06
CA GLY A 287 8.38 -25.75 -21.21
C GLY A 287 8.26 -26.71 -20.02
N LEU A 288 7.17 -26.58 -19.26
CA LEU A 288 6.97 -27.30 -18.01
C LEU A 288 6.55 -28.76 -18.23
N PHE A 289 5.67 -29.03 -19.20
CA PHE A 289 5.07 -30.36 -19.39
C PHE A 289 5.48 -31.04 -20.70
N GLY A 290 6.15 -30.35 -21.63
CA GLY A 290 6.45 -30.88 -22.97
C GLY A 290 7.12 -32.25 -22.97
N SER A 291 8.06 -32.49 -22.04
CA SER A 291 8.74 -33.78 -21.92
C SER A 291 7.79 -34.93 -21.54
N ASN A 292 6.75 -34.64 -20.74
CA ASN A 292 5.71 -35.59 -20.35
C ASN A 292 4.58 -35.71 -21.38
N LEU A 293 4.44 -34.70 -22.23
CA LEU A 293 3.42 -34.57 -23.28
C LEU A 293 3.86 -35.15 -24.64
N GLU A 294 5.09 -35.68 -24.73
CA GLU A 294 5.65 -36.25 -25.97
C GLU A 294 5.60 -35.27 -27.16
N VAL A 295 5.81 -33.98 -26.89
CA VAL A 295 5.89 -32.96 -27.95
C VAL A 295 7.05 -33.25 -28.91
N PHE A 296 6.94 -32.78 -30.16
CA PHE A 296 7.99 -32.89 -31.18
C PHE A 296 9.19 -31.95 -30.92
N LEU A 297 9.73 -31.94 -29.71
CA LEU A 297 10.91 -31.18 -29.30
C LEU A 297 11.78 -32.03 -28.36
N ASN A 298 13.09 -32.09 -28.62
CA ASN A 298 14.02 -32.86 -27.80
C ASN A 298 14.24 -32.24 -26.40
N LYS A 299 14.32 -30.91 -26.32
CA LYS A 299 14.48 -30.16 -25.05
C LYS A 299 13.46 -29.02 -24.98
N PRO A 300 12.20 -29.32 -24.60
CA PRO A 300 11.12 -28.33 -24.63
C PRO A 300 11.41 -27.07 -23.80
N GLN A 301 11.91 -27.21 -22.57
CA GLN A 301 12.26 -26.07 -21.72
C GLN A 301 13.36 -25.19 -22.35
N ALA A 302 14.42 -25.78 -22.91
CA ALA A 302 15.50 -25.04 -23.54
C ALA A 302 15.02 -24.23 -24.77
N TRP A 303 14.04 -24.78 -25.51
CA TRP A 303 13.40 -24.06 -26.62
C TRP A 303 12.60 -22.86 -26.10
N VAL A 304 11.82 -23.02 -25.02
CA VAL A 304 11.10 -21.90 -24.39
C VAL A 304 12.06 -20.84 -23.86
N ASP A 305 13.18 -21.26 -23.26
CA ASP A 305 14.22 -20.35 -22.75
C ASP A 305 14.80 -19.46 -23.86
N GLU A 306 15.02 -20.02 -25.06
CA GLU A 306 15.45 -19.27 -26.25
C GLU A 306 14.39 -18.24 -26.69
N VAL A 307 13.12 -18.66 -26.79
CA VAL A 307 12.01 -17.77 -27.20
C VAL A 307 11.85 -16.60 -26.23
N VAL A 308 11.85 -16.86 -24.93
CA VAL A 308 11.76 -15.83 -23.89
C VAL A 308 13.00 -14.92 -23.91
N SER A 309 14.20 -15.49 -24.10
CA SER A 309 15.42 -14.70 -24.22
C SER A 309 15.36 -13.73 -25.39
N ILE A 310 14.81 -14.14 -26.54
CA ILE A 310 14.70 -13.29 -27.73
C ILE A 310 13.71 -12.14 -27.50
N LEU A 311 12.57 -12.40 -26.88
CA LEU A 311 11.58 -11.37 -26.55
C LEU A 311 12.20 -10.31 -25.63
N LEU A 312 12.73 -10.75 -24.49
CA LEU A 312 13.17 -9.83 -23.43
C LEU A 312 14.48 -9.12 -23.77
N SER A 313 15.41 -9.75 -24.50
CA SER A 313 16.66 -9.09 -24.92
C SER A 313 16.44 -7.94 -25.91
N LYS A 314 15.31 -7.93 -26.62
CA LYS A 314 14.90 -6.86 -27.52
C LYS A 314 13.95 -5.85 -26.86
N ALA A 315 13.54 -6.09 -25.62
CA ALA A 315 12.59 -5.23 -24.92
C ALA A 315 13.26 -3.90 -24.52
N ASN A 316 12.73 -2.81 -25.06
CA ASN A 316 13.14 -1.43 -24.79
C ASN A 316 12.12 -0.71 -23.88
N ASP A 317 12.26 0.61 -23.72
CA ASP A 317 11.40 1.48 -22.92
C ASP A 317 9.90 1.40 -23.27
N ASP A 318 9.56 0.95 -24.48
CA ASP A 318 8.18 0.76 -24.92
C ASP A 318 7.67 -0.66 -24.65
N ILE A 319 8.51 -1.68 -24.88
CA ILE A 319 8.09 -3.08 -24.77
C ILE A 319 7.92 -3.49 -23.30
N TRP A 320 8.86 -3.15 -22.41
CA TRP A 320 8.79 -3.52 -21.00
C TRP A 320 7.46 -3.10 -20.34
N PRO A 321 7.01 -1.83 -20.46
CA PRO A 321 5.70 -1.44 -19.94
C PRO A 321 4.51 -2.02 -20.71
N SER A 322 4.70 -2.45 -21.96
CA SER A 322 3.65 -3.04 -22.80
C SER A 322 3.31 -4.48 -22.44
N ILE A 323 4.30 -5.24 -21.96
CA ILE A 323 4.13 -6.65 -21.53
C ILE A 323 4.02 -6.80 -20.01
N ASN A 324 3.87 -5.70 -19.25
CA ASN A 324 3.85 -5.71 -17.79
C ASN A 324 2.96 -6.82 -17.21
N TYR A 325 1.71 -6.93 -17.68
CA TYR A 325 0.75 -7.92 -17.18
C TYR A 325 1.09 -9.37 -17.56
N GLN A 326 1.94 -9.57 -18.57
CA GLN A 326 2.38 -10.88 -19.03
C GLN A 326 3.70 -11.33 -18.38
N LEU A 327 4.47 -10.42 -17.78
CA LEU A 327 5.74 -10.76 -17.12
C LEU A 327 5.63 -11.92 -16.12
N PRO A 328 4.58 -12.04 -15.27
CA PRO A 328 4.44 -13.18 -14.39
C PRO A 328 4.40 -14.52 -15.14
N LEU A 329 3.60 -14.63 -16.21
CA LEU A 329 3.51 -15.86 -17.02
C LEU A 329 4.79 -16.12 -17.82
N ILE A 330 5.45 -15.07 -18.32
CA ILE A 330 6.73 -15.18 -19.02
C ILE A 330 7.82 -15.71 -18.07
N SER A 331 7.87 -15.17 -16.84
CA SER A 331 8.81 -15.63 -15.80
C SER A 331 8.53 -17.06 -15.35
N GLU A 332 7.26 -17.48 -15.39
CA GLU A 332 6.87 -18.84 -15.07
C GLU A 332 7.21 -19.82 -16.19
N ALA A 333 7.09 -19.41 -17.47
CA ALA A 333 7.46 -20.20 -18.63
C ALA A 333 8.98 -20.46 -18.71
N SER A 334 9.79 -19.45 -18.37
CA SER A 334 11.25 -19.56 -18.36
C SER A 334 11.88 -18.76 -17.20
N PRO A 335 11.92 -19.33 -15.99
CA PRO A 335 12.49 -18.69 -14.80
C PRO A 335 13.93 -18.21 -14.99
N GLU A 336 14.78 -19.10 -15.51
CA GLU A 336 16.22 -18.85 -15.66
C GLU A 336 16.53 -17.80 -16.70
N SER A 337 15.89 -17.88 -17.87
CA SER A 337 16.07 -16.90 -18.94
C SER A 337 15.56 -15.52 -18.52
N PHE A 338 14.39 -15.48 -17.87
CA PHE A 338 13.81 -14.25 -17.32
C PHE A 338 14.78 -13.56 -16.35
N LEU A 339 15.24 -14.28 -15.32
CA LEU A 339 16.18 -13.73 -14.32
C LEU A 339 17.47 -13.23 -14.98
N LYS A 340 18.04 -14.02 -15.91
CA LYS A 340 19.27 -13.66 -16.61
C LYS A 340 19.11 -12.39 -17.43
N VAL A 341 18.01 -12.24 -18.16
CA VAL A 341 17.77 -11.03 -18.97
C VAL A 341 17.56 -9.82 -18.06
N VAL A 342 16.67 -9.91 -17.06
CA VAL A 342 16.44 -8.80 -16.11
C VAL A 342 17.74 -8.37 -15.43
N GLU A 343 18.56 -9.32 -14.97
CA GLU A 343 19.88 -9.09 -14.39
C GLU A 343 20.78 -8.31 -15.35
N SER A 344 20.90 -8.75 -16.61
CA SER A 344 21.71 -8.07 -17.62
C SER A 344 21.17 -6.67 -17.95
N THR A 345 19.86 -6.50 -18.06
CA THR A 345 19.22 -5.22 -18.37
C THR A 345 19.44 -4.18 -17.26
N LEU A 346 19.42 -4.61 -15.99
CA LEU A 346 19.71 -3.72 -14.86
C LEU A 346 21.19 -3.33 -14.75
N THR A 347 22.10 -3.93 -15.52
CA THR A 347 23.53 -3.49 -15.57
C THR A 347 23.77 -2.35 -16.56
N LEU A 348 22.79 -2.02 -17.41
CA LEU A 348 22.90 -0.93 -18.38
C LEU A 348 22.79 0.43 -17.68
N GLU A 349 23.57 1.42 -18.14
CA GLU A 349 23.52 2.80 -17.61
C GLU A 349 22.13 3.42 -17.77
N ASN A 350 21.52 3.24 -18.94
CA ASN A 350 20.12 3.61 -19.22
C ASN A 350 19.27 2.35 -19.27
N THR A 351 18.80 1.90 -18.11
CA THR A 351 18.00 0.67 -18.01
C THR A 351 16.54 0.91 -18.42
N PRO A 352 16.03 0.24 -19.47
CA PRO A 352 14.66 0.42 -19.96
C PRO A 352 13.60 0.01 -18.93
N ILE A 353 13.97 -0.84 -17.97
CA ILE A 353 13.08 -1.30 -16.89
C ILE A 353 12.66 -0.12 -15.99
N LEU A 354 13.51 0.89 -15.78
CA LEU A 354 13.15 2.02 -14.91
C LEU A 354 12.02 2.87 -15.46
N LYS A 355 11.76 2.84 -16.77
CA LYS A 355 10.59 3.49 -17.37
C LYS A 355 9.27 2.95 -16.79
N MET A 356 9.26 1.69 -16.35
CA MET A 356 8.09 1.08 -15.71
C MET A 356 7.78 1.66 -14.33
N PHE A 357 8.77 2.29 -13.67
CA PHE A 357 8.66 2.85 -12.31
C PHE A 357 8.26 4.32 -12.29
N GLU A 358 8.25 4.98 -13.45
CA GLU A 358 7.70 6.33 -13.57
C GLU A 358 6.22 6.33 -13.15
N GLN A 359 5.87 7.32 -12.33
CA GLN A 359 4.51 7.48 -11.85
C GLN A 359 3.70 8.26 -12.89
N GLU A 360 2.61 7.66 -13.37
CA GLU A 360 1.65 8.35 -14.21
C GLU A 360 0.68 9.10 -13.29
N ALA A 361 0.78 10.43 -13.25
CA ALA A 361 -0.19 11.27 -12.55
C ALA A 361 -1.45 11.40 -13.40
N SER A 362 -2.46 10.56 -13.14
CA SER A 362 -3.82 10.80 -13.65
C SER A 362 -4.65 11.52 -12.60
N ILE A 363 -5.59 12.34 -13.08
CA ILE A 363 -6.57 13.09 -12.27
C ILE A 363 -7.46 12.13 -11.44
N VAL A 364 -7.56 10.85 -11.85
CA VAL A 364 -8.51 9.87 -11.30
C VAL A 364 -7.81 8.68 -10.62
N PHE A 365 -6.70 8.19 -11.18
CA PHE A 365 -5.99 7.02 -10.65
C PHE A 365 -4.48 7.22 -10.74
N GLN A 366 -3.77 6.78 -9.71
CA GLN A 366 -2.31 6.70 -9.76
C GLN A 366 -1.93 5.30 -10.20
N THR A 367 -1.26 5.19 -11.34
CA THR A 367 -0.82 3.90 -11.88
C THR A 367 0.67 3.93 -12.15
N SER A 368 1.28 2.75 -12.03
CA SER A 368 2.65 2.52 -12.47
C SER A 368 2.74 1.10 -13.00
N ARG A 369 3.61 0.89 -13.97
CA ARG A 369 3.62 -0.32 -14.80
C ARG A 369 4.67 -1.31 -14.38
N HIS A 370 5.27 -1.15 -13.21
CA HIS A 370 6.28 -2.08 -12.68
C HIS A 370 5.66 -3.25 -11.90
N THR A 371 4.36 -3.24 -11.62
CA THR A 371 3.70 -4.21 -10.74
C THR A 371 3.82 -5.66 -11.21
N GLY A 372 3.74 -5.91 -12.52
CA GLY A 372 3.91 -7.24 -13.08
C GLY A 372 5.35 -7.75 -13.05
N LEU A 373 6.34 -6.86 -13.13
CA LEU A 373 7.74 -7.22 -12.87
C LEU A 373 7.94 -7.63 -11.41
N LEU A 374 7.34 -6.90 -10.46
CA LEU A 374 7.39 -7.29 -9.05
C LEU A 374 6.70 -8.62 -8.81
N TRP A 375 5.50 -8.83 -9.35
CA TRP A 375 4.78 -10.10 -9.23
C TRP A 375 5.55 -11.28 -9.85
N ALA A 376 6.28 -11.05 -10.94
CA ALA A 376 7.16 -12.07 -11.53
C ALA A 376 8.31 -12.45 -10.57
N LEU A 377 9.02 -11.46 -10.03
CA LEU A 377 10.13 -11.69 -9.08
C LEU A 377 9.64 -12.29 -7.76
N GLU A 378 8.50 -11.84 -7.24
CA GLU A 378 7.83 -12.45 -6.08
C GLU A 378 7.49 -13.92 -6.33
N SER A 379 6.91 -14.24 -7.49
CA SER A 379 6.55 -15.61 -7.85
C SER A 379 7.77 -16.52 -7.92
N LEU A 380 8.90 -15.99 -8.39
CA LEU A 380 10.19 -16.69 -8.42
C LEU A 380 10.78 -16.87 -7.01
N ALA A 381 10.68 -15.85 -6.14
CA ALA A 381 11.20 -15.89 -4.77
C ALA A 381 10.56 -16.97 -3.90
N TRP A 382 9.39 -17.50 -4.30
CA TRP A 382 8.82 -18.67 -3.66
C TRP A 382 9.72 -19.91 -3.75
N PHE A 383 10.52 -20.06 -4.80
CA PHE A 383 11.33 -21.24 -5.05
C PHE A 383 12.78 -21.06 -4.54
N PRO A 384 13.32 -21.99 -3.72
CA PRO A 384 14.66 -21.84 -3.14
C PRO A 384 15.76 -21.66 -4.18
N GLU A 385 15.65 -22.31 -5.34
CA GLU A 385 16.63 -22.20 -6.43
C GLU A 385 16.70 -20.80 -7.07
N TYR A 386 15.63 -19.99 -6.95
CA TYR A 386 15.55 -18.65 -7.54
C TYR A 386 15.56 -17.52 -6.50
N LEU A 387 15.39 -17.84 -5.21
CA LEU A 387 15.23 -16.87 -4.13
C LEU A 387 16.36 -15.83 -4.09
N GLU A 388 17.63 -16.27 -4.11
CA GLU A 388 18.77 -15.36 -4.03
C GLU A 388 18.76 -14.34 -5.17
N ARG A 389 18.63 -14.82 -6.41
CA ARG A 389 18.65 -13.96 -7.61
C ARG A 389 17.46 -13.02 -7.64
N ALA A 390 16.25 -13.51 -7.35
CA ALA A 390 15.06 -12.68 -7.29
C ALA A 390 15.17 -11.58 -6.23
N ALA A 391 15.65 -11.94 -5.03
CA ALA A 391 15.81 -10.98 -3.94
C ALA A 391 16.89 -9.93 -4.22
N LEU A 392 18.01 -10.31 -4.83
CA LEU A 392 19.05 -9.35 -5.24
C LEU A 392 18.55 -8.39 -6.33
N LEU A 393 17.76 -8.87 -7.29
CA LEU A 393 17.14 -8.02 -8.30
C LEU A 393 16.13 -7.05 -7.68
N LEU A 394 15.29 -7.51 -6.75
CA LEU A 394 14.39 -6.64 -6.00
C LEU A 394 15.16 -5.59 -5.18
N ALA A 395 16.30 -5.96 -4.57
CA ALA A 395 17.11 -5.04 -3.78
C ALA A 395 17.74 -3.96 -4.68
N LYS A 396 18.25 -4.35 -5.85
CA LYS A 396 18.77 -3.43 -6.85
C LYS A 396 17.69 -2.51 -7.41
N LEU A 397 16.50 -3.04 -7.68
CA LEU A 397 15.33 -2.24 -8.08
C LEU A 397 14.93 -1.26 -6.97
N ALA A 398 14.96 -1.65 -5.70
CA ALA A 398 14.69 -0.75 -4.58
C ALA A 398 15.73 0.39 -4.48
N ALA A 399 16.99 0.13 -4.82
CA ALA A 399 18.03 1.15 -4.87
C ALA A 399 17.86 2.16 -6.01
N LEU A 400 17.24 1.73 -7.11
CA LEU A 400 16.99 2.56 -8.30
C LEU A 400 15.58 3.18 -8.33
N ASP A 401 14.70 2.78 -7.42
CA ASP A 401 13.29 3.22 -7.39
C ASP A 401 13.21 4.74 -7.15
N PRO A 402 12.62 5.53 -8.08
CA PRO A 402 12.44 6.96 -7.90
C PRO A 402 11.39 7.30 -6.83
N GLY A 403 10.70 6.29 -6.29
CA GLY A 403 9.63 6.44 -5.31
C GLY A 403 8.29 6.74 -5.97
N GLY A 404 7.37 7.28 -5.17
CA GLY A 404 6.00 7.60 -5.55
C GLY A 404 4.98 7.07 -4.54
N SER A 405 3.70 7.21 -4.84
CA SER A 405 2.62 6.98 -3.86
C SER A 405 2.08 5.55 -3.80
N LEU A 406 2.36 4.72 -4.81
CA LEU A 406 1.95 3.30 -4.79
C LEU A 406 2.70 2.55 -3.68
N THR A 407 1.94 1.80 -2.87
CA THR A 407 2.50 0.93 -1.83
C THR A 407 3.24 -0.27 -2.41
N ASN A 408 2.83 -0.81 -3.56
CA ASN A 408 3.50 -1.95 -4.18
C ASN A 408 4.84 -1.51 -4.80
N ARG A 409 5.95 -1.68 -4.06
CA ARG A 409 7.30 -1.24 -4.43
C ARG A 409 8.32 -2.34 -4.10
N PRO A 410 9.50 -2.38 -4.73
CA PRO A 410 10.44 -3.49 -4.60
C PRO A 410 10.86 -3.76 -3.14
N ILE A 411 11.04 -2.71 -2.35
CA ILE A 411 11.38 -2.81 -0.92
C ILE A 411 10.29 -3.53 -0.12
N ASN A 412 9.02 -3.35 -0.46
CA ASN A 412 7.91 -3.97 0.23
C ASN A 412 7.76 -5.44 -0.18
N SER A 413 8.01 -5.79 -1.45
CA SER A 413 8.13 -7.20 -1.86
C SER A 413 9.21 -7.92 -1.06
N LEU A 414 10.38 -7.32 -0.86
CA LEU A 414 11.45 -7.91 -0.02
C LEU A 414 11.02 -8.12 1.44
N VAL A 415 10.37 -7.12 2.03
CA VAL A 415 9.86 -7.23 3.41
C VAL A 415 8.83 -8.34 3.53
N GLU A 416 7.90 -8.48 2.58
CA GLU A 416 6.89 -9.54 2.59
C GLU A 416 7.47 -10.93 2.32
N ILE A 417 8.52 -11.06 1.49
CA ILE A 417 9.24 -12.32 1.24
C ILE A 417 9.92 -12.82 2.52
N PHE A 418 10.63 -11.93 3.21
CA PHE A 418 11.45 -12.27 4.40
C PHE A 418 10.75 -12.03 5.73
N LYS A 419 9.43 -11.75 5.73
CA LYS A 419 8.67 -11.47 6.96
C LYS A 419 8.76 -12.66 7.91
N ILE A 420 9.30 -12.41 9.11
CA ILE A 420 9.74 -13.47 10.04
C ILE A 420 8.61 -14.41 10.48
N TRP A 421 7.39 -13.88 10.62
CA TRP A 421 6.21 -14.60 11.10
C TRP A 421 5.21 -14.96 9.98
N HIS A 422 5.45 -14.51 8.75
CA HIS A 422 4.62 -14.77 7.57
C HIS A 422 5.53 -15.03 6.36
N GLN A 423 6.19 -16.19 6.38
CA GLN A 423 7.20 -16.56 5.40
C GLN A 423 6.57 -16.75 4.02
N GLN A 424 7.16 -16.12 3.00
CA GLN A 424 6.65 -16.20 1.62
C GLN A 424 7.65 -16.81 0.64
N THR A 425 8.28 -17.89 1.09
CA THR A 425 9.19 -18.70 0.31
C THR A 425 9.19 -20.13 0.84
N TYR A 426 9.54 -21.10 -0.01
CA TYR A 426 9.78 -22.50 0.38
C TYR A 426 11.23 -22.74 0.84
N ALA A 427 12.06 -21.69 0.87
CA ALA A 427 13.44 -21.79 1.35
C ALA A 427 13.51 -22.05 2.85
N ASN A 428 14.44 -22.90 3.26
CA ASN A 428 14.68 -23.20 4.67
C ASN A 428 15.31 -22.01 5.42
N LEU A 429 15.50 -22.14 6.73
CA LEU A 429 16.08 -21.09 7.58
C LEU A 429 17.46 -20.62 7.10
N GLU A 430 18.37 -21.56 6.82
CA GLU A 430 19.75 -21.25 6.43
C GLU A 430 19.81 -20.48 5.11
N GLN A 431 19.06 -20.95 4.11
CA GLN A 431 18.96 -20.29 2.80
C GLN A 431 18.44 -18.86 2.93
N ARG A 432 17.40 -18.62 3.75
CA ARG A 432 16.86 -17.26 3.95
C ARG A 432 17.89 -16.33 4.60
N ILE A 433 18.60 -16.82 5.62
CA ILE A 433 19.64 -16.04 6.30
C ILE A 433 20.77 -15.69 5.34
N ASP A 434 21.22 -16.64 4.52
CA ASP A 434 22.31 -16.41 3.57
C ASP A 434 21.93 -15.39 2.49
N VAL A 435 20.68 -15.41 2.01
CA VAL A 435 20.20 -14.38 1.08
C VAL A 435 20.16 -12.99 1.74
N LEU A 436 19.70 -12.88 2.99
CA LEU A 436 19.71 -11.60 3.73
C LEU A 436 21.14 -11.06 3.90
N LYS A 437 22.12 -11.91 4.23
CA LYS A 437 23.54 -11.55 4.28
C LYS A 437 24.04 -11.09 2.92
N ARG A 438 23.67 -11.78 1.84
CA ARG A 438 24.07 -11.42 0.48
C ARG A 438 23.53 -10.06 0.05
N ILE A 439 22.29 -9.74 0.43
CA ILE A 439 21.72 -8.39 0.23
C ILE A 439 22.50 -7.36 1.04
N ALA A 440 22.90 -7.66 2.29
CA ALA A 440 23.74 -6.77 3.09
C ALA A 440 25.10 -6.47 2.45
N GLU A 441 25.74 -7.45 1.81
CA GLU A 441 27.00 -7.28 1.11
C GLU A 441 26.85 -6.45 -0.18
N LYS A 442 25.77 -6.67 -0.94
CA LYS A 442 25.60 -6.10 -2.29
C LYS A 442 24.90 -4.75 -2.30
N GLU A 443 23.91 -4.57 -1.42
CA GLU A 443 23.08 -3.36 -1.34
C GLU A 443 22.92 -2.88 0.12
N PRO A 444 24.00 -2.38 0.79
CA PRO A 444 24.00 -2.11 2.23
C PRO A 444 22.92 -1.13 2.70
N LYS A 445 22.64 -0.09 1.90
CA LYS A 445 21.60 0.91 2.22
C LYS A 445 20.21 0.29 2.24
N ILE A 446 19.90 -0.54 1.23
CA ILE A 446 18.62 -1.25 1.13
C ILE A 446 18.52 -2.32 2.21
N SER A 447 19.61 -3.04 2.47
CA SER A 447 19.67 -4.02 3.55
C SER A 447 19.36 -3.41 4.92
N TRP A 448 19.85 -2.20 5.21
CA TRP A 448 19.49 -1.50 6.45
C TRP A 448 17.99 -1.21 6.53
N GLN A 449 17.39 -0.73 5.44
CA GLN A 449 15.95 -0.47 5.40
C GLN A 449 15.13 -1.74 5.64
N ILE A 450 15.46 -2.84 4.96
CA ILE A 450 14.79 -4.13 5.13
C ILE A 450 14.97 -4.65 6.56
N THR A 451 16.22 -4.70 7.04
CA THR A 451 16.56 -5.19 8.38
C THR A 451 15.80 -4.41 9.45
N SER A 452 15.74 -3.07 9.33
CA SER A 452 15.00 -2.23 10.27
C SER A 452 13.50 -2.52 10.26
N LYS A 453 12.91 -2.87 9.11
CA LYS A 453 11.49 -3.23 8.96
C LYS A 453 11.17 -4.65 9.41
N LEU A 454 12.12 -5.58 9.30
CA LEU A 454 11.95 -6.98 9.70
C LEU A 454 12.17 -7.22 11.20
N LEU A 455 12.99 -6.39 11.85
CA LEU A 455 13.20 -6.48 13.29
C LEU A 455 11.92 -6.14 14.08
N PRO A 456 11.67 -6.79 15.22
CA PRO A 456 10.50 -6.50 16.06
C PRO A 456 10.45 -5.03 16.51
N ARG A 457 9.28 -4.39 16.39
CA ARG A 457 9.05 -2.97 16.76
C ARG A 457 7.93 -2.74 17.79
N GLY A 458 7.32 -3.81 18.30
CA GLY A 458 6.12 -3.74 19.13
C GLY A 458 4.87 -3.33 18.33
N GLY A 459 3.70 -3.83 18.75
CA GLY A 459 2.41 -3.53 18.11
C GLY A 459 1.94 -4.56 17.08
N HIS A 460 0.87 -4.22 16.37
CA HIS A 460 0.26 -5.06 15.34
C HIS A 460 0.87 -4.76 13.98
N ASP A 461 1.35 -5.79 13.29
CA ASP A 461 1.79 -5.72 11.89
C ASP A 461 0.82 -6.55 11.02
N VAL A 462 0.66 -6.15 9.76
CA VAL A 462 -0.17 -6.83 8.77
C VAL A 462 0.74 -7.44 7.73
N ALA A 463 0.38 -8.62 7.23
CA ALA A 463 1.08 -9.27 6.13
C ALA A 463 0.19 -9.31 4.89
N HIS A 464 0.81 -9.24 3.73
CA HIS A 464 0.14 -9.31 2.44
C HIS A 464 0.73 -10.44 1.62
N GLY A 465 -0.11 -11.29 1.03
CA GLY A 465 0.36 -12.34 0.13
C GLY A 465 1.10 -11.77 -1.08
N THR A 466 2.30 -12.27 -1.32
CA THR A 466 3.09 -12.06 -2.54
C THR A 466 2.58 -12.94 -3.66
N SER A 467 2.86 -12.53 -4.90
CA SER A 467 2.44 -13.29 -6.08
C SER A 467 3.05 -14.70 -6.11
N LYS A 468 2.30 -15.66 -6.67
CA LYS A 468 2.71 -17.07 -6.84
C LYS A 468 2.50 -17.50 -8.29
N MET A 469 3.36 -18.41 -8.74
CA MET A 469 3.19 -19.10 -10.01
C MET A 469 1.84 -19.83 -10.08
N ARG A 470 1.25 -19.81 -11.29
CA ARG A 470 -0.10 -20.33 -11.55
C ARG A 470 -0.08 -21.84 -11.80
N TRP A 471 0.81 -22.30 -12.68
CA TRP A 471 1.02 -23.65 -13.21
C TRP A 471 2.15 -24.41 -12.52
N ARG A 472 3.28 -23.76 -12.26
CA ARG A 472 4.45 -24.34 -11.62
C ARG A 472 4.19 -24.40 -10.12
N ALA A 473 3.78 -25.56 -9.64
CA ALA A 473 3.57 -25.82 -8.23
C ALA A 473 4.82 -26.50 -7.61
N PRO A 474 5.17 -26.16 -6.36
CA PRO A 474 6.29 -26.79 -5.66
C PRO A 474 5.99 -28.25 -5.35
N LYS A 475 6.96 -29.14 -5.52
CA LYS A 475 6.77 -30.58 -5.26
C LYS A 475 6.45 -30.89 -3.80
N GLU A 476 7.02 -30.14 -2.86
CA GLU A 476 6.77 -30.25 -1.43
C GLU A 476 6.39 -28.87 -0.85
N GLN A 477 5.37 -28.84 0.00
CA GLN A 477 4.88 -27.61 0.64
C GLN A 477 5.05 -27.72 2.15
N VAL A 478 6.23 -27.38 2.66
CA VAL A 478 6.45 -27.24 4.10
C VAL A 478 6.95 -25.85 4.40
N ILE A 479 6.03 -24.95 4.74
CA ILE A 479 6.37 -23.68 5.38
C ILE A 479 6.25 -23.93 6.88
N ASN A 480 7.37 -23.91 7.59
CA ASN A 480 7.39 -24.19 9.02
C ASN A 480 7.35 -22.89 9.82
N TYR A 481 6.24 -22.65 10.51
CA TYR A 481 6.10 -21.51 11.40
C TYR A 481 6.50 -21.90 12.81
N SER A 482 7.81 -22.08 13.04
CA SER A 482 8.33 -22.46 14.36
C SER A 482 8.96 -21.27 15.08
N ARG A 483 8.76 -21.19 16.41
CA ARG A 483 9.42 -20.19 17.26
C ARG A 483 10.96 -20.21 17.12
N PRO A 484 11.63 -21.39 17.08
CA PRO A 484 13.07 -21.45 16.85
C PRO A 484 13.52 -20.81 15.53
N GLU A 485 12.77 -20.97 14.44
CA GLU A 485 13.10 -20.32 13.17
C GLU A 485 13.00 -18.79 13.26
N ILE A 486 11.94 -18.28 13.89
CA ILE A 486 11.77 -16.83 14.08
C ILE A 486 12.97 -16.26 14.86
N VAL A 487 13.36 -16.92 15.96
CA VAL A 487 14.53 -16.53 16.76
C VAL A 487 15.81 -16.59 15.93
N GLY A 488 15.99 -17.64 15.13
CA GLY A 488 17.14 -17.80 14.24
C GLY A 488 17.29 -16.65 13.24
N VAL A 489 16.19 -16.22 12.60
CA VAL A 489 16.20 -15.06 11.68
C VAL A 489 16.48 -13.77 12.44
N VAL A 490 15.86 -13.55 13.61
CA VAL A 490 16.09 -12.34 14.42
C VAL A 490 17.56 -12.22 14.84
N ASN A 491 18.20 -13.32 15.28
CA ASN A 491 19.63 -13.34 15.59
C ASN A 491 20.48 -12.87 14.39
N ALA A 492 20.19 -13.40 13.20
CA ALA A 492 20.89 -13.04 11.98
C ALA A 492 20.65 -11.57 11.58
N LEU A 493 19.42 -11.07 11.72
CA LEU A 493 19.09 -9.67 11.46
C LEU A 493 19.81 -8.71 12.41
N VAL A 494 19.97 -9.08 13.69
CA VAL A 494 20.76 -8.30 14.66
C VAL A 494 22.23 -8.22 14.22
N ASP A 495 22.82 -9.33 13.76
CA ASP A 495 24.18 -9.37 13.24
C ASP A 495 24.35 -8.52 11.98
N ILE A 496 23.40 -8.63 11.05
CA ILE A 496 23.36 -7.80 9.84
C ILE A 496 23.25 -6.32 10.22
N ALA A 497 22.34 -5.97 11.12
CA ALA A 497 22.15 -4.58 11.55
C ALA A 497 23.44 -3.98 12.13
N ILE A 498 24.13 -4.73 13.01
CA ILE A 498 25.42 -4.34 13.58
C ILE A 498 26.48 -4.16 12.47
N SER A 499 26.55 -5.08 11.50
CA SER A 499 27.51 -5.00 10.38
C SER A 499 27.28 -3.78 9.47
N LEU A 500 26.04 -3.30 9.39
CA LEU A 500 25.61 -2.15 8.58
C LEU A 500 25.70 -0.81 9.32
N PHE A 501 26.27 -0.80 10.52
CA PHE A 501 26.45 0.43 11.29
C PHE A 501 27.41 1.40 10.58
N ASP A 502 26.97 2.64 10.37
CA ASP A 502 27.68 3.67 9.60
C ASP A 502 28.25 4.79 10.47
N ASN A 503 28.37 4.57 11.78
CA ASN A 503 28.75 5.58 12.77
C ASN A 503 27.82 6.80 12.82
N SER A 504 26.54 6.66 12.43
CA SER A 504 25.53 7.70 12.64
C SER A 504 24.84 7.60 14.00
N GLU A 505 24.52 8.75 14.57
CA GLU A 505 23.72 8.86 15.81
C GLU A 505 22.32 8.27 15.60
N HIS A 506 21.73 8.50 14.43
CA HIS A 506 20.42 7.97 14.07
C HIS A 506 20.35 6.43 14.18
N LYS A 507 21.36 5.69 13.68
CA LYS A 507 21.38 4.23 13.81
C LYS A 507 21.61 3.78 15.25
N LEU A 508 22.36 4.52 16.07
CA LEU A 508 22.43 4.24 17.51
C LEU A 508 21.05 4.38 18.17
N ALA A 509 20.30 5.44 17.85
CA ALA A 509 18.95 5.63 18.35
C ALA A 509 18.02 4.49 17.92
N GLU A 510 18.07 4.07 16.66
CA GLU A 510 17.29 2.92 16.17
C GLU A 510 17.66 1.62 16.88
N PHE A 511 18.97 1.33 17.08
CA PHE A 511 19.42 0.18 17.87
C PHE A 511 18.79 0.13 19.25
N ILE A 512 18.79 1.27 19.95
CA ILE A 512 18.18 1.39 21.28
C ILE A 512 16.68 1.11 21.19
N LYS A 513 15.96 1.72 20.25
CA LYS A 513 14.51 1.57 20.12
C LYS A 513 14.09 0.13 19.86
N PHE A 514 14.71 -0.59 18.93
CA PHE A 514 14.25 -1.96 18.64
C PHE A 514 14.77 -2.98 19.67
N SER A 515 15.89 -2.70 20.35
CA SER A 515 16.44 -3.61 21.38
C SER A 515 15.44 -3.93 22.50
N GLN A 516 14.48 -3.03 22.75
CA GLN A 516 13.48 -3.25 23.79
C GLN A 516 12.56 -4.44 23.49
N TYR A 517 12.37 -4.79 22.22
CA TYR A 517 11.49 -5.85 21.75
C TYR A 517 12.21 -7.17 21.45
N LEU A 518 13.53 -7.23 21.68
CA LEU A 518 14.33 -8.44 21.45
C LEU A 518 14.37 -9.32 22.70
N ASP A 519 14.77 -10.58 22.55
CA ASP A 519 15.12 -11.42 23.69
C ASP A 519 16.36 -10.88 24.44
N SER A 520 16.55 -11.35 25.67
CA SER A 520 17.65 -10.91 26.55
C SER A 520 19.04 -10.99 25.91
N GLY A 521 19.33 -12.03 25.11
CA GLY A 521 20.65 -12.24 24.51
C GLY A 521 20.95 -11.22 23.42
N ASN A 522 20.00 -11.01 22.50
CA ASN A 522 20.14 -10.00 21.45
C ASN A 522 20.09 -8.57 21.99
N ARG A 523 19.26 -8.31 23.00
CA ARG A 523 19.21 -7.03 23.68
C ARG A 523 20.56 -6.67 24.29
N ASP A 524 21.17 -7.60 25.03
CA ASP A 524 22.49 -7.41 25.63
C ASP A 524 23.59 -7.17 24.59
N LYS A 525 23.52 -7.89 23.47
CA LYS A 525 24.43 -7.72 22.34
C LYS A 525 24.35 -6.30 21.77
N ILE A 526 23.13 -5.79 21.53
CA ILE A 526 22.90 -4.44 21.02
C ILE A 526 23.33 -3.38 22.04
N LEU A 527 22.94 -3.50 23.31
CA LEU A 527 23.30 -2.50 24.33
C LEU A 527 24.82 -2.42 24.56
N LYS A 528 25.52 -3.56 24.53
CA LYS A 528 26.98 -3.59 24.58
C LYS A 528 27.60 -2.90 23.36
N PHE A 529 27.07 -3.14 22.18
CA PHE A 529 27.52 -2.48 20.95
C PHE A 529 27.31 -0.96 21.02
N VAL A 530 26.10 -0.52 21.38
CA VAL A 530 25.74 0.89 21.56
C VAL A 530 26.67 1.55 22.58
N GLY A 531 26.84 0.96 23.77
CA GLY A 531 27.70 1.50 24.82
C GLY A 531 29.16 1.68 24.37
N ASN A 532 29.70 0.74 23.60
CA ASN A 532 31.06 0.82 23.04
C ASN A 532 31.22 1.87 21.95
N LYS A 533 30.17 2.10 21.13
CA LYS A 533 30.22 3.03 20.00
C LYS A 533 29.77 4.44 20.35
N TYR A 534 29.01 4.61 21.42
CA TYR A 534 28.35 5.86 21.78
C TYR A 534 29.28 7.08 21.75
N ASP A 535 30.46 6.98 22.38
CA ASP A 535 31.38 8.12 22.50
C ASP A 535 32.17 8.40 21.21
N SER A 536 32.22 7.45 20.28
CA SER A 536 32.91 7.57 18.99
C SER A 536 32.04 8.18 17.89
N VAL A 537 30.73 8.31 18.13
CA VAL A 537 29.77 8.84 17.17
C VAL A 537 29.61 10.35 17.38
N PRO A 538 29.74 11.18 16.33
CA PRO A 538 29.42 12.60 16.41
C PRO A 538 27.97 12.81 16.84
N ARG A 539 27.75 13.68 17.83
CA ARG A 539 26.41 14.02 18.33
C ARG A 539 25.94 15.28 17.61
N SER A 540 24.76 15.24 17.00
CA SER A 540 24.11 16.41 16.43
C SER A 540 22.94 16.88 17.31
N GLU A 541 22.05 15.96 17.66
CA GLU A 541 20.77 16.29 18.32
C GLU A 541 20.50 15.48 19.60
N ASN A 542 21.44 14.66 20.06
CA ASN A 542 21.26 13.73 21.17
C ASN A 542 20.17 12.66 20.94
N GLU A 543 19.86 12.30 19.68
CA GLU A 543 18.82 11.31 19.33
C GLU A 543 18.98 9.98 20.07
N ALA A 544 20.23 9.51 20.24
CA ALA A 544 20.49 8.25 20.93
C ALA A 544 20.22 8.35 22.44
N TRP A 545 20.52 9.50 23.05
CA TRP A 545 20.22 9.74 24.46
C TRP A 545 18.72 9.84 24.70
N ASP A 546 18.03 10.51 23.79
CA ASP A 546 16.57 10.64 23.77
C ASP A 546 15.89 9.28 23.60
N ALA A 547 16.42 8.41 22.74
CA ALA A 547 15.93 7.05 22.59
C ALA A 547 16.08 6.23 23.88
N LEU A 548 17.18 6.39 24.64
CA LEU A 548 17.32 5.73 25.95
C LEU A 548 16.25 6.22 26.92
N ARG A 549 16.03 7.54 27.00
CA ARG A 549 14.98 8.15 27.83
C ARG A 549 13.60 7.60 27.48
N ASP A 550 13.28 7.51 26.19
CA ASP A 550 11.99 7.05 25.70
C ASP A 550 11.72 5.59 26.07
N VAL A 551 12.72 4.72 25.94
CA VAL A 551 12.62 3.31 26.36
C VAL A 551 12.41 3.21 27.87
N ILE A 552 13.18 3.96 28.67
CA ILE A 552 13.04 3.96 30.13
C ILE A 552 11.64 4.44 30.55
N TYR A 553 11.17 5.53 29.96
CA TYR A 553 9.83 6.06 30.22
C TYR A 553 8.75 5.02 29.90
N ALA A 554 8.81 4.37 28.74
CA ALA A 554 7.84 3.36 28.35
C ALA A 554 7.82 2.19 29.35
N GLN A 555 8.98 1.67 29.71
CA GLN A 555 9.10 0.53 30.62
C GLN A 555 8.63 0.85 32.05
N LYS A 556 8.94 2.05 32.58
CA LYS A 556 8.47 2.48 33.92
C LYS A 556 7.00 2.90 33.96
N SER A 557 6.45 3.38 32.87
CA SER A 557 5.04 3.79 32.79
C SER A 557 4.09 2.60 32.68
N TYR A 558 4.58 1.48 32.12
CA TYR A 558 3.79 0.27 31.88
C TYR A 558 4.46 -0.99 32.46
N PRO A 559 4.74 -1.04 33.78
CA PRO A 559 5.51 -2.10 34.41
C PRO A 559 4.78 -3.47 34.41
N GLU A 560 3.46 -3.47 34.20
CA GLU A 560 2.62 -4.68 34.15
C GLU A 560 2.31 -5.13 32.71
N SER A 561 2.87 -4.48 31.69
CA SER A 561 2.63 -4.88 30.30
C SER A 561 3.29 -6.22 29.96
N GLU A 562 2.74 -6.95 29.00
CA GLU A 562 3.35 -8.21 28.52
C GLU A 562 4.77 -8.01 27.95
N SER A 563 5.11 -6.78 27.55
CA SER A 563 6.43 -6.38 27.05
C SER A 563 7.31 -5.72 28.12
N ALA A 564 6.91 -5.76 29.40
CA ALA A 564 7.67 -5.20 30.49
C ALA A 564 8.97 -5.98 30.71
N MET A 565 10.07 -5.26 30.81
CA MET A 565 11.38 -5.82 31.12
C MET A 565 11.49 -6.18 32.60
N VAL A 566 12.27 -7.22 32.91
CA VAL A 566 12.68 -7.47 34.28
C VAL A 566 13.65 -6.38 34.75
N GLN A 567 13.66 -6.10 36.06
CA GLN A 567 14.42 -5.00 36.65
C GLN A 567 15.91 -4.98 36.23
N GLY A 568 16.56 -6.15 36.14
CA GLY A 568 17.96 -6.26 35.75
C GLY A 568 18.25 -5.87 34.28
N GLU A 569 17.25 -5.94 33.40
CA GLU A 569 17.39 -5.51 32.00
C GLU A 569 17.18 -4.00 31.86
N LEU A 570 16.15 -3.45 32.51
CA LEU A 570 15.91 -2.01 32.54
C LEU A 570 17.10 -1.24 33.12
N ALA A 571 17.72 -1.78 34.18
CA ALA A 571 18.90 -1.19 34.81
C ALA A 571 20.08 -0.98 33.84
N LYS A 572 20.18 -1.77 32.76
CA LYS A 572 21.22 -1.60 31.73
C LYS A 572 20.97 -0.34 30.88
N TYR A 573 19.71 -0.05 30.56
CA TYR A 573 19.33 1.19 29.87
C TYR A 573 19.54 2.40 30.78
N GLU A 574 19.11 2.32 32.04
CA GLU A 574 19.29 3.40 33.01
C GLU A 574 20.77 3.73 33.23
N LYS A 575 21.61 2.70 33.37
CA LYS A 575 23.06 2.87 33.48
C LYS A 575 23.62 3.62 32.26
N LEU A 576 23.27 3.19 31.04
CA LEU A 576 23.71 3.88 29.83
C LEU A 576 23.18 5.32 29.75
N TYR A 577 21.92 5.55 30.12
CA TYR A 577 21.31 6.89 30.12
C TYR A 577 22.06 7.87 31.04
N ILE A 578 22.44 7.42 32.23
CA ILE A 578 23.22 8.20 33.21
C ILE A 578 24.66 8.41 32.71
N GLU A 579 25.34 7.35 32.28
CA GLU A 579 26.73 7.43 31.80
C GLU A 579 26.90 8.33 30.57
N LYS A 580 25.87 8.38 29.72
CA LYS A 580 25.91 9.08 28.43
C LYS A 580 25.20 10.43 28.42
N GLN A 581 24.81 10.93 29.59
CA GLN A 581 24.19 12.24 29.75
C GLN A 581 24.99 13.34 29.04
N PRO A 582 24.33 14.26 28.30
CA PRO A 582 24.99 15.43 27.73
C PRO A 582 25.66 16.26 28.82
N LYS A 583 26.92 16.65 28.58
CA LYS A 583 27.71 17.49 29.52
C LYS A 583 27.35 18.96 29.45
N ASP A 584 26.74 19.38 28.34
CA ASP A 584 26.26 20.74 28.15
C ASP A 584 24.90 20.90 28.85
N ASP A 585 24.82 21.85 29.79
CA ASP A 585 23.62 22.08 30.62
C ASP A 585 22.40 22.41 29.76
N ILE A 586 22.61 23.10 28.64
CA ILE A 586 21.53 23.47 27.71
C ILE A 586 20.98 22.22 27.04
N SER A 587 21.83 21.45 26.35
CA SER A 587 21.46 20.20 25.68
C SER A 587 20.78 19.19 26.63
N ASN A 588 21.18 19.17 27.90
CA ASN A 588 20.63 18.29 28.93
C ASN A 588 19.21 18.68 29.39
N LEU A 589 18.79 19.93 29.16
CA LEU A 589 17.54 20.48 29.69
C LEU A 589 16.55 20.90 28.59
N THR A 590 17.03 21.17 27.38
CA THR A 590 16.22 21.65 26.25
C THR A 590 15.10 20.68 25.86
N TRP A 591 15.31 19.37 25.96
CA TRP A 591 14.32 18.34 25.60
C TRP A 591 12.98 18.47 26.36
N LEU A 592 12.97 19.08 27.56
CA LEU A 592 11.74 19.37 28.32
C LEU A 592 10.81 20.35 27.60
N PHE A 593 11.35 21.11 26.66
CA PHE A 593 10.66 22.12 25.84
C PHE A 593 10.50 21.67 24.38
N ASP A 594 10.87 20.44 24.05
CA ASP A 594 10.76 19.86 22.71
C ASP A 594 9.55 18.92 22.53
N ASP A 595 8.75 18.78 23.58
CA ASP A 595 7.46 18.09 23.57
C ASP A 595 6.48 18.83 24.50
N HIS A 596 5.18 18.77 24.20
CA HIS A 596 4.15 19.23 25.13
C HIS A 596 4.10 18.34 26.38
N TRP A 597 4.25 17.02 26.21
CA TRP A 597 4.26 16.00 27.28
C TRP A 597 5.59 15.23 27.30
N PRO A 598 6.69 15.86 27.76
CA PRO A 598 8.01 15.24 27.76
C PRO A 598 8.03 13.93 28.53
N ARG A 599 8.65 12.90 27.94
CA ARG A 599 8.76 11.54 28.48
C ARG A 599 9.79 11.49 29.61
N LEU A 600 9.34 11.72 30.85
CA LEU A 600 10.22 11.77 32.02
C LEU A 600 10.83 10.38 32.34
N PRO A 601 12.14 10.25 32.60
CA PRO A 601 12.77 8.96 32.90
C PRO A 601 12.29 8.31 34.21
N ASP A 602 11.49 9.01 35.02
CA ASP A 602 10.81 8.47 36.21
C ASP A 602 9.57 7.64 35.87
N GLY A 603 9.04 7.76 34.64
CA GLY A 603 7.82 7.09 34.19
C GLY A 603 6.53 7.68 34.77
N PHE A 604 5.40 7.19 34.26
CA PHE A 604 4.06 7.62 34.66
C PHE A 604 3.08 6.44 34.67
N ILE A 605 2.76 5.92 35.87
CA ILE A 605 1.89 4.74 36.03
C ILE A 605 0.42 5.18 36.10
N ARG A 606 -0.41 4.70 35.15
CA ARG A 606 -1.88 4.84 35.21
C ARG A 606 -2.49 3.60 35.87
N PRO A 607 -3.51 3.72 36.75
CA PRO A 607 -4.34 4.90 37.05
C PRO A 607 -3.85 5.76 38.22
N ASN A 608 -2.69 5.45 38.79
CA ASN A 608 -2.21 6.02 40.07
C ASN A 608 -1.97 7.53 40.06
N LYS A 609 -1.85 8.13 38.86
CA LYS A 609 -1.66 9.57 38.71
C LYS A 609 -2.66 10.18 37.74
N SER A 610 -3.24 11.32 38.10
CA SER A 610 -4.15 12.08 37.24
C SER A 610 -3.39 12.88 36.17
N ILE A 611 -4.11 13.34 35.13
CA ILE A 611 -3.52 14.19 34.08
C ILE A 611 -3.02 15.51 34.69
N GLU A 612 -3.71 16.02 35.71
CA GLU A 612 -3.34 17.22 36.45
C GLU A 612 -2.01 17.01 37.21
N GLU A 613 -1.85 15.88 37.91
CA GLU A 613 -0.60 15.56 38.61
C GLU A 613 0.59 15.42 37.65
N GLN A 614 0.36 14.88 36.44
CA GLN A 614 1.38 14.82 35.39
C GLN A 614 1.76 16.22 34.90
N THR A 615 0.76 17.08 34.70
CA THR A 615 0.95 18.46 34.23
C THR A 615 1.77 19.25 35.24
N GLU A 616 1.44 19.17 36.52
CA GLU A 616 2.17 19.86 37.58
C GLU A 616 3.61 19.34 37.72
N LEU A 617 3.83 18.02 37.65
CA LEU A 617 5.19 17.47 37.67
C LEU A 617 6.04 17.98 36.49
N ILE A 618 5.48 17.99 35.27
CA ILE A 618 6.17 18.52 34.08
C ILE A 618 6.45 20.02 34.25
N LYS A 619 5.49 20.78 34.80
CA LYS A 619 5.63 22.20 35.09
C LYS A 619 6.77 22.44 36.09
N GLU A 620 6.82 21.71 37.20
CA GLU A 620 7.89 21.78 38.20
C GLU A 620 9.26 21.50 37.58
N LYS A 621 9.39 20.43 36.78
CA LYS A 621 10.65 20.06 36.10
C LYS A 621 11.10 21.13 35.12
N ARG A 622 10.18 21.72 34.35
CA ARG A 622 10.48 22.84 33.45
C ARG A 622 10.93 24.09 34.21
N ILE A 623 10.27 24.43 35.32
CA ILE A 623 10.65 25.58 36.16
C ILE A 623 12.04 25.35 36.75
N GLU A 624 12.33 24.16 37.27
CA GLU A 624 13.65 23.80 37.81
C GLU A 624 14.74 23.95 36.72
N ALA A 625 14.49 23.40 35.53
CA ALA A 625 15.40 23.45 34.39
C ALA A 625 15.66 24.88 33.92
N LEU A 626 14.60 25.65 33.65
CA LEU A 626 14.72 27.02 33.17
C LEU A 626 15.33 27.94 34.23
N SER A 627 15.06 27.70 35.51
CA SER A 627 15.70 28.45 36.62
C SER A 627 17.20 28.21 36.68
N LYS A 628 17.68 26.99 36.41
CA LYS A 628 19.12 26.70 36.32
C LYS A 628 19.76 27.44 35.15
N ILE A 629 19.14 27.37 33.97
CA ILE A 629 19.61 28.08 32.77
C ILE A 629 19.65 29.59 33.02
N TYR A 630 18.58 30.15 33.57
CA TYR A 630 18.48 31.58 33.89
C TYR A 630 19.58 32.03 34.85
N LYS A 631 19.81 31.31 35.95
CA LYS A 631 20.83 31.66 36.95
C LYS A 631 22.25 31.63 36.39
N GLN A 632 22.54 30.72 35.46
CA GLN A 632 23.89 30.50 34.95
C GLN A 632 24.21 31.34 33.70
N TYR A 633 23.23 31.53 32.81
CA TYR A 633 23.43 32.13 31.49
C TYR A 633 22.61 33.41 31.25
N GLY A 634 21.68 33.76 32.14
CA GLY A 634 20.86 34.97 32.06
C GLY A 634 19.76 34.92 30.98
N ILE A 635 19.06 36.05 30.82
CA ILE A 635 17.88 36.16 29.93
C ILE A 635 18.22 36.00 28.45
N GLU A 636 19.41 36.43 28.01
CA GLU A 636 19.80 36.37 26.59
C GLU A 636 19.88 34.93 26.10
N LYS A 637 20.30 33.98 26.97
CA LYS A 637 20.28 32.56 26.61
C LYS A 637 18.86 32.02 26.42
N ILE A 638 17.89 32.48 27.20
CA ILE A 638 16.48 32.10 27.04
C ILE A 638 15.94 32.63 25.71
N LYS A 639 16.34 33.84 25.30
CA LYS A 639 16.02 34.38 23.98
C LYS A 639 16.59 33.50 22.87
N GLU A 640 17.86 33.09 22.97
CA GLU A 640 18.45 32.17 22.00
C GLU A 640 17.68 30.84 21.92
N LEU A 641 17.32 30.26 23.07
CA LEU A 641 16.56 29.00 23.14
C LEU A 641 15.17 29.11 22.50
N SER A 642 14.55 30.30 22.55
CA SER A 642 13.25 30.51 21.94
C SER A 642 13.20 30.23 20.43
N PHE A 643 14.35 30.29 19.76
CA PHE A 643 14.48 29.99 18.32
C PHE A 643 14.85 28.53 18.02
N THR A 644 15.27 27.75 19.03
CA THR A 644 15.77 26.38 18.84
C THR A 644 14.82 25.31 19.37
N VAL A 645 14.01 25.63 20.38
CA VAL A 645 13.06 24.66 20.97
C VAL A 645 11.89 24.35 20.02
N LYS A 646 11.45 23.09 20.01
CA LYS A 646 10.31 22.64 19.19
C LYS A 646 8.96 23.15 19.72
N TYR A 647 8.83 23.41 21.03
CA TYR A 647 7.62 23.95 21.66
C TYR A 647 7.87 25.27 22.41
N PRO A 648 7.95 26.41 21.69
CA PRO A 648 8.16 27.74 22.29
C PRO A 648 7.12 28.14 23.34
N PHE A 649 5.89 27.64 23.22
CA PHE A 649 4.82 27.87 24.22
C PHE A 649 5.23 27.36 25.61
N SER A 650 5.78 26.15 25.70
CA SER A 650 6.21 25.56 26.98
C SER A 650 7.30 26.41 27.63
N LEU A 651 8.25 26.91 26.84
CA LEU A 651 9.33 27.79 27.32
C LEU A 651 8.76 29.12 27.82
N ALA A 652 7.88 29.76 27.04
CA ALA A 652 7.26 31.04 27.37
C ALA A 652 6.40 30.97 28.63
N SER A 653 5.56 29.93 28.76
CA SER A 653 4.74 29.71 29.95
C SER A 653 5.60 29.49 31.19
N THR A 654 6.73 28.80 31.06
CA THR A 654 7.66 28.55 32.17
C THR A 654 8.39 29.83 32.60
N LEU A 655 8.79 30.68 31.65
CA LEU A 655 9.44 31.96 31.94
C LEU A 655 8.55 32.88 32.79
N ASN A 656 7.22 32.83 32.60
CA ASN A 656 6.25 33.60 33.40
C ASN A 656 6.13 33.16 34.88
N GLU A 657 6.75 32.03 35.24
CA GLU A 657 6.86 31.57 36.63
C GLU A 657 8.22 31.96 37.26
N ILE A 658 9.14 32.52 36.48
CA ILE A 658 10.44 33.01 36.95
C ILE A 658 10.37 34.53 37.13
N GLN A 659 10.90 35.01 38.25
CA GLN A 659 11.01 36.44 38.50
C GLN A 659 12.16 37.03 37.69
N ILE A 660 11.82 37.90 36.73
CA ILE A 660 12.77 38.67 35.93
C ILE A 660 12.65 40.16 36.25
N SER A 661 13.75 40.91 36.10
CA SER A 661 13.77 42.37 36.27
C SER A 661 13.04 43.10 35.14
N SER A 662 12.68 44.37 35.36
CA SER A 662 12.05 45.20 34.34
C SER A 662 12.91 45.37 33.09
N THR A 663 14.25 45.43 33.24
CA THR A 663 15.18 45.53 32.09
C THR A 663 15.21 44.24 31.27
N GLU A 664 15.16 43.08 31.92
CA GLU A 664 15.09 41.78 31.24
C GLU A 664 13.74 41.56 30.56
N LEU A 665 12.65 42.00 31.18
CA LEU A 665 11.32 42.00 30.55
C LEU A 665 11.34 42.80 29.24
N LEU A 666 11.93 44.00 29.24
CA LEU A 666 12.08 44.81 28.03
C LEU A 666 12.96 44.12 26.98
N SER A 667 14.00 43.39 27.39
CA SER A 667 14.83 42.59 26.47
C SER A 667 14.05 41.43 25.82
N ILE A 668 13.14 40.78 26.54
CA ILE A 668 12.25 39.76 25.98
C ILE A 668 11.24 40.40 25.03
N VAL A 669 10.64 41.52 25.44
CA VAL A 669 9.66 42.24 24.62
C VAL A 669 10.28 42.78 23.33
N SER A 670 11.58 43.10 23.30
CA SER A 670 12.23 43.55 22.06
C SER A 670 12.17 42.51 20.92
N LEU A 671 11.91 41.23 21.23
CA LEU A 671 11.72 40.17 20.23
C LEU A 671 10.48 40.40 19.34
N ILE A 672 9.54 41.27 19.72
CA ILE A 672 8.40 41.65 18.85
C ILE A 672 8.84 42.30 17.54
N SER A 673 10.07 42.83 17.49
CA SER A 673 10.66 43.46 16.31
C SER A 673 11.22 42.45 15.29
N ASN A 674 11.27 41.16 15.62
CA ASN A 674 11.79 40.13 14.72
C ASN A 674 10.83 39.83 13.56
N ASP A 675 11.32 39.09 12.56
CA ASP A 675 10.51 38.61 11.44
C ASP A 675 9.35 37.72 11.91
N GLU A 676 8.23 37.74 11.17
CA GLU A 676 6.96 37.09 11.56
C GLU A 676 7.09 35.58 11.86
N LYS A 677 8.04 34.89 11.21
CA LYS A 677 8.29 33.46 11.41
C LYS A 677 8.79 33.09 12.81
N ASN A 678 9.32 34.06 13.57
CA ASN A 678 9.95 33.83 14.86
C ASN A 678 9.22 34.47 16.06
N LEU A 679 7.94 34.86 15.88
CA LEU A 679 7.16 35.55 16.92
C LEU A 679 6.43 34.61 17.90
N SER A 680 6.44 33.29 17.66
CA SER A 680 5.66 32.32 18.43
C SER A 680 5.95 32.40 19.94
N PHE A 681 7.23 32.37 20.33
CA PHE A 681 7.64 32.48 21.73
C PHE A 681 7.09 33.73 22.42
N ILE A 682 7.33 34.91 21.82
CA ILE A 682 6.94 36.19 22.44
C ILE A 682 5.41 36.31 22.51
N TYR A 683 4.70 35.81 21.50
CA TYR A 683 3.25 35.77 21.51
C TYR A 683 2.69 34.93 22.66
N TYR A 684 3.22 33.73 22.86
CA TYR A 684 2.82 32.89 23.99
C TYR A 684 3.21 33.52 25.34
N PHE A 685 4.34 34.21 25.42
CA PHE A 685 4.77 34.89 26.63
C PHE A 685 3.80 36.02 27.00
N LEU A 686 3.46 36.87 26.04
CA LEU A 686 2.54 38.00 26.23
C LEU A 686 1.13 37.54 26.59
N ASP A 687 0.60 36.53 25.91
CA ASP A 687 -0.72 35.96 26.24
C ASP A 687 -0.75 35.40 27.67
N ALA A 688 0.21 34.53 28.00
CA ALA A 688 0.26 33.90 29.32
C ALA A 688 0.45 34.94 30.44
N LYS A 689 1.27 35.98 30.22
CA LYS A 689 1.47 37.06 31.18
C LYS A 689 0.23 37.93 31.34
N THR A 690 -0.45 38.27 30.25
CA THR A 690 -1.70 39.05 30.28
C THR A 690 -2.82 38.27 30.96
N ARG A 691 -2.92 36.95 30.77
CA ARG A 691 -3.90 36.12 31.50
C ARG A 691 -3.65 36.09 33.01
N LYS A 692 -2.39 36.19 33.44
CA LYS A 692 -1.99 36.22 34.86
C LYS A 692 -2.15 37.60 35.50
N ASP A 693 -1.69 38.64 34.80
CA ASP A 693 -1.55 40.01 35.35
C ASP A 693 -2.68 40.95 34.90
N GLY A 694 -3.54 40.51 33.98
CA GLY A 694 -4.67 41.26 33.43
C GLY A 694 -4.32 42.17 32.25
N ILE A 695 -5.34 42.66 31.53
CA ILE A 695 -5.18 43.52 30.35
C ILE A 695 -4.52 44.87 30.67
N GLN A 696 -4.67 45.36 31.91
CA GLN A 696 -4.08 46.63 32.32
C GLN A 696 -2.54 46.60 32.26
N TRP A 697 -1.94 45.45 32.57
CA TRP A 697 -0.49 45.26 32.49
C TRP A 697 0.05 45.50 31.07
N ILE A 698 -0.62 44.98 30.04
CA ILE A 698 -0.14 45.15 28.66
C ILE A 698 -0.37 46.57 28.13
N ILE A 699 -1.39 47.26 28.62
CA ILE A 699 -1.63 48.69 28.33
C ILE A 699 -0.53 49.57 28.94
N GLU A 700 -0.10 49.26 30.16
CA GLU A 700 1.03 49.95 30.83
C GLU A 700 2.35 49.68 30.09
N LEU A 701 2.57 48.42 29.68
CA LEU A 701 3.71 48.05 28.86
C LEU A 701 3.73 48.82 27.53
N TYR A 702 2.60 48.86 26.82
CA TYR A 702 2.43 49.65 25.61
C TYR A 702 2.77 51.14 25.85
N SER A 703 2.24 51.73 26.92
CA SER A 703 2.47 53.14 27.25
C SER A 703 3.95 53.45 27.49
N SER A 704 4.71 52.50 28.03
CA SER A 704 6.17 52.64 28.23
C SER A 704 6.99 52.49 26.95
N LEU A 705 6.41 51.90 25.89
CA LEU A 705 7.12 51.48 24.68
C LEU A 705 6.67 52.21 23.40
N VAL A 706 5.53 52.89 23.42
CA VAL A 706 4.92 53.53 22.23
C VAL A 706 5.84 54.57 21.57
N THR A 707 6.73 55.22 22.33
CA THR A 707 7.70 56.18 21.78
C THR A 707 8.98 55.51 21.25
N LEU A 708 9.21 54.24 21.55
CA LEU A 708 10.43 53.50 21.22
C LEU A 708 10.28 52.64 19.96
N TYR A 709 9.06 52.27 19.59
CA TYR A 709 8.78 51.37 18.47
C TYR A 709 7.79 52.00 17.48
N PRO A 710 7.95 51.73 16.17
CA PRO A 710 6.94 52.09 15.18
C PRO A 710 5.58 51.46 15.49
N THR A 711 4.49 52.13 15.11
CA THR A 711 3.10 51.66 15.24
C THR A 711 2.91 50.22 14.73
N THR A 712 3.57 49.87 13.61
CA THR A 712 3.51 48.53 12.98
C THR A 712 4.13 47.41 13.81
N ILE A 713 5.11 47.74 14.66
CA ILE A 713 5.80 46.78 15.54
C ILE A 713 5.08 46.72 16.88
N ILE A 714 4.76 47.86 17.48
CA ILE A 714 4.18 47.91 18.83
C ILE A 714 2.75 47.35 18.86
N SER A 715 1.99 47.43 17.76
CA SER A 715 0.67 46.79 17.62
C SER A 715 0.73 45.26 17.79
N ARG A 716 1.90 44.64 17.56
CA ARG A 716 2.10 43.19 17.73
C ARG A 716 1.96 42.73 19.17
N LEU A 717 2.03 43.62 20.16
CA LEU A 717 1.77 43.30 21.56
C LEU A 717 0.37 42.71 21.77
N PHE A 718 -0.60 43.16 20.98
CA PHE A 718 -2.01 42.81 21.16
C PHE A 718 -2.47 41.62 20.31
N ILE A 719 -1.71 41.26 19.27
CA ILE A 719 -2.01 40.14 18.36
C ILE A 719 -2.23 38.79 19.08
N PRO A 720 -1.42 38.38 20.08
CA PRO A 720 -1.55 37.05 20.67
C PRO A 720 -2.65 36.93 21.73
N LEU A 721 -3.27 38.04 22.12
CA LEU A 721 -4.16 38.09 23.26
C LEU A 721 -5.53 37.47 22.94
N GLN A 722 -6.20 37.01 23.99
CA GLN A 722 -7.57 36.50 23.88
C GLN A 722 -8.51 37.57 23.30
N GLN A 723 -9.15 37.23 22.18
CA GLN A 723 -10.08 38.11 21.47
C GLN A 723 -11.39 38.24 22.25
N ASN A 724 -11.77 39.47 22.58
CA ASN A 724 -13.04 39.82 23.21
C ASN A 724 -13.26 41.34 23.11
N GLN A 725 -14.46 41.81 23.44
CA GLN A 725 -14.81 43.23 23.41
C GLN A 725 -13.90 44.08 24.30
N THR A 726 -13.47 43.57 25.47
CA THR A 726 -12.59 44.30 26.39
C THR A 726 -11.24 44.63 25.74
N LEU A 727 -10.66 43.70 24.98
CA LEU A 727 -9.44 43.93 24.22
C LEU A 727 -9.64 44.98 23.12
N TRP A 728 -10.72 44.85 22.35
CA TRP A 728 -10.97 45.77 21.24
C TRP A 728 -11.27 47.18 21.72
N ASP A 729 -12.04 47.34 22.80
CA ASP A 729 -12.29 48.63 23.44
C ASP A 729 -11.00 49.27 23.98
N ALA A 730 -10.08 48.46 24.51
CA ALA A 730 -8.77 48.94 24.94
C ALA A 730 -7.95 49.45 23.74
N ILE A 731 -7.85 48.66 22.67
CA ILE A 731 -7.13 49.02 21.43
C ILE A 731 -7.70 50.31 20.81
N ASN A 732 -9.02 50.45 20.73
CA ASN A 732 -9.68 51.63 20.19
C ASN A 732 -9.30 52.92 20.95
N LYS A 733 -9.04 52.83 22.25
CA LYS A 733 -8.58 53.96 23.07
C LYS A 733 -7.11 54.32 22.86
N LEU A 734 -6.30 53.42 22.31
CA LEU A 734 -4.87 53.66 22.06
C LEU A 734 -4.59 54.46 20.78
N GLY A 735 -5.58 54.56 19.89
CA GLY A 735 -5.54 55.38 18.68
C GLY A 735 -5.85 54.60 17.39
N TYR A 736 -6.35 55.32 16.39
CA TYR A 736 -6.79 54.74 15.11
C TYR A 736 -5.70 53.95 14.38
N GLU A 737 -4.45 54.41 14.40
CA GLU A 737 -3.35 53.71 13.71
C GLU A 737 -3.05 52.33 14.32
N ILE A 738 -3.15 52.20 15.66
CA ILE A 738 -2.94 50.92 16.36
C ILE A 738 -4.09 49.97 16.09
N GLU A 739 -5.33 50.47 16.10
CA GLU A 739 -6.53 49.71 15.75
C GLU A 739 -6.38 49.10 14.34
N VAL A 740 -6.04 49.92 13.35
CA VAL A 740 -5.87 49.48 11.96
C VAL A 740 -4.76 48.42 11.84
N GLU A 741 -3.60 48.64 12.47
CA GLU A 741 -2.48 47.68 12.41
C GLU A 741 -2.80 46.36 13.11
N TYR A 742 -3.55 46.39 14.22
CA TYR A 742 -4.01 45.17 14.89
C TYR A 742 -4.91 44.33 13.96
N TRP A 743 -5.96 44.94 13.39
CA TRP A 743 -6.91 44.22 12.53
C TRP A 743 -6.25 43.69 11.24
N LYS A 744 -5.26 44.40 10.69
CA LYS A 744 -4.49 43.93 9.53
C LYS A 744 -3.67 42.67 9.81
N ARG A 745 -3.23 42.44 11.05
CA ARG A 745 -2.23 41.39 11.37
C ARG A 745 -2.78 40.24 12.22
N MET A 746 -3.81 40.49 13.01
CA MET A 746 -4.33 39.50 13.95
C MET A 746 -4.85 38.23 13.24
N ASN A 747 -4.76 37.07 13.88
CA ASN A 747 -5.33 35.82 13.34
C ASN A 747 -6.75 35.62 13.90
N PRO A 748 -7.82 35.66 13.08
CA PRO A 748 -9.19 35.61 13.58
C PRO A 748 -9.55 34.26 14.23
N ILE A 749 -9.90 34.28 15.51
CA ILE A 749 -10.39 33.13 16.29
C ILE A 749 -11.84 33.41 16.70
N LEU A 750 -12.68 33.66 15.69
CA LEU A 750 -14.04 34.17 15.90
C LEU A 750 -15.03 33.12 16.43
N PHE A 751 -14.67 31.83 16.41
CA PHE A 751 -15.50 30.78 17.01
C PHE A 751 -15.54 30.84 18.55
N ALA A 752 -14.54 31.47 19.18
CA ALA A 752 -14.40 31.53 20.64
C ALA A 752 -15.09 32.76 21.29
N VAL A 753 -15.68 33.65 20.49
CA VAL A 753 -16.34 34.87 20.94
C VAL A 753 -17.87 34.77 20.79
N ASN A 754 -18.60 35.62 21.50
CA ASN A 754 -20.07 35.61 21.41
C ASN A 754 -20.57 36.16 20.05
N ALA A 755 -21.85 35.99 19.74
CA ALA A 755 -22.41 36.39 18.44
C ALA A 755 -22.25 37.89 18.12
N GLN A 756 -22.37 38.78 19.12
CA GLN A 756 -22.20 40.22 18.92
C GLN A 756 -20.74 40.57 18.63
N GLU A 757 -19.81 40.00 19.40
CA GLU A 757 -18.37 40.15 19.19
C GLU A 757 -17.92 39.58 17.84
N LYS A 758 -18.50 38.44 17.43
CA LYS A 758 -18.26 37.80 16.14
C LYS A 758 -18.62 38.75 14.99
N ILE A 759 -19.83 39.33 15.01
CA ILE A 759 -20.27 40.29 14.00
C ILE A 759 -19.37 41.53 13.99
N TYR A 760 -19.00 42.05 15.16
CA TYR A 760 -18.08 43.18 15.27
C TYR A 760 -16.71 42.88 14.62
N GLY A 761 -16.11 41.73 14.94
CA GLY A 761 -14.84 41.29 14.35
C GLY A 761 -14.90 41.06 12.84
N ILE A 762 -16.00 40.47 12.33
CA ILE A 762 -16.23 40.32 10.88
C ILE A 762 -16.22 41.67 10.19
N ASN A 763 -16.97 42.64 10.72
CA ASN A 763 -17.05 43.99 10.14
C ASN A 763 -15.69 44.66 10.10
N LYS A 764 -14.93 44.60 11.20
CA LYS A 764 -13.59 45.19 11.28
C LYS A 764 -12.61 44.57 10.30
N LEU A 765 -12.65 43.24 10.12
CA LEU A 765 -11.79 42.56 9.15
C LEU A 765 -12.15 42.88 7.70
N ILE A 766 -13.43 43.06 7.39
CA ILE A 766 -13.87 43.54 6.06
C ILE A 766 -13.39 44.99 5.83
N GLU A 767 -13.49 45.87 6.83
CA GLU A 767 -13.01 47.26 6.74
C GLU A 767 -11.51 47.35 6.38
N VAL A 768 -10.69 46.42 6.88
CA VAL A 768 -9.25 46.35 6.58
C VAL A 768 -8.90 45.41 5.41
N GLN A 769 -9.89 45.05 4.58
CA GLN A 769 -9.73 44.23 3.38
C GLN A 769 -9.16 42.82 3.64
N ARG A 770 -9.65 42.14 4.69
CA ARG A 770 -9.28 40.74 5.02
C ARG A 770 -10.44 39.73 4.99
N PRO A 771 -11.25 39.69 3.92
CA PRO A 771 -12.42 38.82 3.85
C PRO A 771 -12.08 37.31 3.78
N ILE A 772 -10.92 36.91 3.26
CA ILE A 772 -10.55 35.48 3.16
C ILE A 772 -10.23 34.92 4.55
N ALA A 773 -9.51 35.67 5.37
CA ALA A 773 -9.26 35.33 6.78
C ALA A 773 -10.58 35.17 7.56
N VAL A 774 -11.60 35.99 7.28
CA VAL A 774 -12.91 35.86 7.91
C VAL A 774 -13.59 34.55 7.51
N ILE A 775 -13.63 34.22 6.21
CA ILE A 775 -14.23 32.97 5.70
C ILE A 775 -13.64 31.76 6.43
N GLN A 776 -12.31 31.70 6.55
CA GLN A 776 -11.61 30.61 7.22
C GLN A 776 -11.91 30.52 8.72
N ALA A 777 -12.17 31.66 9.38
CA ALA A 777 -12.45 31.72 10.81
C ALA A 777 -13.89 31.33 11.19
N ILE A 778 -14.85 31.47 10.27
CA ILE A 778 -16.28 31.24 10.56
C ILE A 778 -16.85 29.94 9.97
N VAL A 779 -16.12 29.27 9.07
CA VAL A 779 -16.63 28.11 8.30
C VAL A 779 -17.19 26.97 9.17
N TYR A 780 -16.66 26.79 10.39
CA TYR A 780 -17.10 25.75 11.31
C TYR A 780 -18.27 26.18 12.23
N ASN A 781 -18.71 27.44 12.19
CA ASN A 781 -19.74 28.01 13.05
C ASN A 781 -20.61 29.05 12.30
N LEU A 782 -21.04 28.71 11.09
CA LEU A 782 -21.80 29.61 10.22
C LEU A 782 -23.20 29.95 10.77
N ASP A 783 -23.79 29.04 11.56
CA ASP A 783 -25.14 29.18 12.16
C ASP A 783 -25.29 30.46 13.00
N ASP A 784 -24.20 30.93 13.61
CA ASP A 784 -24.18 32.12 14.46
C ASP A 784 -24.01 33.44 13.68
N VAL A 785 -23.84 33.38 12.36
CA VAL A 785 -23.58 34.55 11.52
C VAL A 785 -24.82 34.87 10.68
N PRO A 786 -25.40 36.08 10.76
CA PRO A 786 -26.59 36.44 9.98
C PRO A 786 -26.38 36.34 8.47
N THR A 787 -27.42 35.95 7.74
CA THR A 787 -27.42 35.78 6.27
C THR A 787 -26.89 37.02 5.53
N GLU A 788 -27.33 38.21 5.94
CA GLU A 788 -26.85 39.49 5.38
C GLU A 788 -25.33 39.66 5.51
N THR A 789 -24.76 39.21 6.63
CA THR A 789 -23.32 39.30 6.90
C THR A 789 -22.52 38.34 6.02
N LEU A 790 -23.03 37.12 5.78
CA LEU A 790 -22.42 36.15 4.87
C LEU A 790 -22.45 36.63 3.41
N VAL A 791 -23.58 37.20 2.97
CA VAL A 791 -23.71 37.77 1.61
C VAL A 791 -22.72 38.92 1.43
N ARG A 792 -22.64 39.85 2.39
CA ARG A 792 -21.70 40.97 2.34
C ARG A 792 -20.24 40.50 2.35
N LEU A 793 -19.92 39.48 3.15
CA LEU A 793 -18.59 38.88 3.19
C LEU A 793 -18.19 38.32 1.81
N LEU A 794 -19.06 37.52 1.18
CA LEU A 794 -18.80 36.96 -0.15
C LEU A 794 -18.64 38.05 -1.22
N LYS A 795 -19.40 39.15 -1.14
CA LYS A 795 -19.26 40.31 -2.05
C LYS A 795 -17.97 41.10 -1.82
N SER A 796 -17.33 40.98 -0.65
CA SER A 796 -16.13 41.75 -0.28
C SER A 796 -14.80 41.09 -0.69
N VAL A 797 -14.80 39.84 -1.15
CA VAL A 797 -13.58 39.14 -1.58
C VAL A 797 -13.06 39.73 -2.91
N PRO A 798 -11.79 40.14 -3.00
CA PRO A 798 -11.22 40.72 -4.22
C PRO A 798 -11.14 39.68 -5.36
N MET A 799 -11.50 40.11 -6.57
CA MET A 799 -11.52 39.27 -7.79
C MET A 799 -10.16 39.18 -8.50
N GLU A 800 -9.27 40.16 -8.31
CA GLU A 800 -7.90 40.21 -8.86
C GLU A 800 -6.93 40.75 -7.79
N ASP A 801 -5.71 40.20 -7.75
CA ASP A 801 -4.61 40.47 -6.81
C ASP A 801 -4.98 40.47 -5.31
N ASN A 802 -4.71 39.33 -4.65
CA ASN A 802 -4.95 39.17 -3.22
C ASN A 802 -3.75 39.69 -2.40
N HIS A 803 -3.96 40.71 -1.58
CA HIS A 803 -2.97 41.19 -0.61
C HIS A 803 -2.87 40.31 0.66
N GLU A 804 -3.76 39.32 0.83
CA GLU A 804 -3.68 38.35 1.93
C GLU A 804 -2.69 37.22 1.62
N ASN A 805 -1.86 36.84 2.60
CA ASN A 805 -0.99 35.66 2.52
C ASN A 805 -1.79 34.32 2.48
N ASN A 806 -3.10 34.35 2.73
CA ASN A 806 -3.97 33.18 2.77
C ASN A 806 -4.61 32.91 1.40
N LYS A 807 -4.57 31.65 0.96
CA LYS A 807 -5.30 31.20 -0.23
C LYS A 807 -6.75 30.86 0.14
N LEU A 808 -7.69 31.40 -0.62
CA LEU A 808 -9.09 31.01 -0.53
C LEU A 808 -9.24 29.53 -0.87
N LYS A 809 -9.89 28.76 0.01
CA LYS A 809 -10.15 27.33 -0.21
C LYS A 809 -11.55 27.16 -0.77
N ALA A 810 -11.66 26.39 -1.86
CA ALA A 810 -12.94 26.09 -2.50
C ALA A 810 -13.96 25.47 -1.54
N ASN A 811 -13.50 24.59 -0.63
CA ASN A 811 -14.35 23.95 0.37
C ASN A 811 -14.98 24.94 1.36
N ASP A 812 -14.23 25.97 1.76
CA ASP A 812 -14.71 26.95 2.74
C ASP A 812 -15.82 27.81 2.12
N VAL A 813 -15.66 28.18 0.85
CA VAL A 813 -16.68 28.88 0.06
C VAL A 813 -17.91 28.00 -0.13
N ALA A 814 -17.72 26.74 -0.55
CA ALA A 814 -18.81 25.81 -0.77
C ALA A 814 -19.66 25.60 0.51
N ALA A 815 -19.02 25.55 1.68
CA ALA A 815 -19.73 25.45 2.97
C ALA A 815 -20.63 26.67 3.23
N ILE A 816 -20.18 27.88 2.91
CA ILE A 816 -21.01 29.09 3.03
C ILE A 816 -22.22 29.03 2.09
N PHE A 817 -22.02 28.63 0.83
CA PHE A 817 -23.15 28.48 -0.10
C PHE A 817 -24.14 27.43 0.38
N VAL A 818 -23.66 26.27 0.84
CA VAL A 818 -24.50 25.21 1.43
C VAL A 818 -25.37 25.76 2.56
N GLU A 819 -24.78 26.60 3.41
CA GLU A 819 -25.52 27.21 4.52
C GLU A 819 -26.53 28.27 4.05
N LEU A 820 -26.19 29.11 3.07
CA LEU A 820 -27.13 30.10 2.50
C LEU A 820 -28.34 29.43 1.82
N ASP A 821 -28.14 28.32 1.11
CA ASP A 821 -29.24 27.55 0.50
C ASP A 821 -30.18 26.95 1.54
N LYS A 822 -29.64 26.43 2.66
CA LYS A 822 -30.48 25.88 3.73
C LYS A 822 -31.42 26.93 4.31
N ARG A 823 -30.96 28.17 4.41
CA ARG A 823 -31.73 29.27 5.03
C ARG A 823 -32.85 29.78 4.13
N ASN A 824 -32.71 29.70 2.81
CA ASN A 824 -33.69 30.22 1.83
C ASN A 824 -34.05 31.71 2.04
N GLU A 825 -33.14 32.49 2.62
CA GLU A 825 -33.33 33.91 2.95
C GLU A 825 -32.71 34.87 1.90
N VAL A 826 -31.91 34.35 0.96
CA VAL A 826 -31.24 35.12 -0.11
C VAL A 826 -32.10 35.10 -1.37
N SER A 827 -32.23 36.25 -2.05
CA SER A 827 -32.97 36.33 -3.30
C SER A 827 -32.33 35.47 -4.40
N ASN A 828 -33.14 34.90 -5.30
CA ASN A 828 -32.64 34.07 -6.40
C ASN A 828 -31.65 34.83 -7.32
N ASP A 829 -31.79 36.15 -7.44
CA ASP A 829 -30.92 36.95 -8.30
C ASP A 829 -29.61 37.31 -7.59
N ASP A 830 -29.62 37.57 -6.28
CA ASP A 830 -28.40 37.70 -5.48
C ASP A 830 -27.62 36.39 -5.41
N MET A 831 -28.30 35.25 -5.25
CA MET A 831 -27.64 33.94 -5.21
C MET A 831 -26.91 33.64 -6.52
N LYS A 832 -27.58 33.83 -7.68
CA LYS A 832 -26.94 33.67 -9.00
C LYS A 832 -25.73 34.60 -9.17
N SER A 833 -25.85 35.85 -8.71
CA SER A 833 -24.74 36.80 -8.79
C SER A 833 -23.54 36.34 -7.96
N LEU A 834 -23.77 35.77 -6.77
CA LEU A 834 -22.72 35.20 -5.94
C LEU A 834 -22.12 33.93 -6.56
N GLU A 835 -22.94 33.01 -7.06
CA GLU A 835 -22.49 31.76 -7.70
C GLU A 835 -21.58 32.03 -8.91
N MET A 836 -21.91 33.06 -9.69
CA MET A 836 -21.06 33.51 -10.82
C MET A 836 -19.69 34.02 -10.35
N LEU A 837 -19.62 34.70 -9.21
CA LEU A 837 -18.35 35.19 -8.65
C LEU A 837 -17.42 34.05 -8.21
N TYR A 838 -17.99 32.91 -7.77
CA TYR A 838 -17.22 31.78 -7.24
C TYR A 838 -17.26 30.51 -8.12
N LEU A 839 -17.64 30.64 -9.39
CA LEU A 839 -17.87 29.51 -10.30
C LEU A 839 -16.68 28.54 -10.39
N SER A 840 -15.45 29.05 -10.40
CA SER A 840 -14.22 28.24 -10.46
C SER A 840 -13.97 27.43 -9.17
N ALA A 841 -14.32 27.99 -8.01
CA ALA A 841 -14.22 27.31 -6.72
C ALA A 841 -15.31 26.24 -6.57
N LEU A 842 -16.53 26.53 -7.03
CA LEU A 842 -17.69 25.64 -6.93
C LEU A 842 -17.64 24.45 -7.91
N THR A 843 -16.83 24.51 -8.98
CA THR A 843 -16.71 23.44 -9.99
C THR A 843 -15.60 22.41 -9.71
N TYR A 844 -14.63 22.73 -8.86
CA TYR A 844 -13.48 21.86 -8.53
C TYR A 844 -13.81 20.74 -7.52
N TYR A 845 -14.76 20.96 -6.62
CA TYR A 845 -15.26 19.95 -5.69
C TYR A 845 -16.73 19.69 -6.01
N GLY A 846 -17.04 18.51 -6.54
CA GLY A 846 -18.41 18.06 -6.80
C GLY A 846 -19.22 17.90 -5.51
N GLY A 847 -19.62 19.01 -4.89
CA GLY A 847 -20.61 19.04 -3.83
C GLY A 847 -21.99 18.66 -4.39
N PRO A 848 -22.85 18.01 -3.60
CA PRO A 848 -24.16 17.59 -4.07
C PRO A 848 -25.05 18.82 -4.24
N ARG A 849 -25.16 19.32 -5.48
CA ARG A 849 -26.25 20.22 -5.87
C ARG A 849 -26.80 19.81 -7.22
N GLU A 850 -28.04 19.34 -7.20
CA GLU A 850 -28.91 19.08 -8.35
C GLU A 850 -29.29 20.36 -9.16
N ASN A 851 -28.72 21.53 -8.85
CA ASN A 851 -29.17 22.82 -9.40
C ASN A 851 -28.08 23.71 -10.03
N LEU A 852 -26.95 23.14 -10.47
CA LEU A 852 -26.21 23.78 -11.57
C LEU A 852 -27.09 23.68 -12.83
N ARG A 853 -27.97 24.66 -13.03
CA ARG A 853 -28.72 24.80 -14.28
C ARG A 853 -27.71 24.78 -15.44
N PRO A 854 -27.94 23.96 -16.48
CA PRO A 854 -26.92 23.60 -17.46
C PRO A 854 -26.53 24.82 -18.30
N PHE A 855 -25.31 25.29 -18.13
CA PHE A 855 -24.66 26.28 -18.99
C PHE A 855 -23.35 25.76 -19.58
N ILE A 856 -23.24 24.46 -19.85
CA ILE A 856 -22.22 23.90 -20.76
C ILE A 856 -22.84 22.73 -21.51
N MET A 857 -23.69 23.03 -22.49
CA MET A 857 -24.00 22.20 -23.67
C MET A 857 -24.86 23.05 -24.61
N LYS A 858 -24.20 23.88 -25.41
CA LYS A 858 -24.58 24.22 -26.78
C LYS A 858 -23.33 24.50 -27.58
#